data_AF-A0A928KAA3-F1
#
_entry.id   AF-A0A928KAA3-F1
#
_cell.length_a   1.000
_cell.length_b   1.000
_cell.length_c   1.000
_cell.angle_alpha   90.00
_cell.angle_beta   90.00
_cell.angle_gamma   90.00
#
_symmetry.space_group_name_H-M   'P 1'
#
loop_
_entity.id
_entity.type
_entity.pdbx_description
1 polymer ?
#
loop_
_entity_poly.entity_id
_entity_poly.type
_entity_poly.pdbx_seq_one_letter_code
_entity_poly.pdbx_strand_id
1 'polypeptide(L)'
;MSTHKHIDKICCVAVALALVITVLFMNGKSLGIVSAGKSLGYENRLFATDRVHTLDIVMNDWEGFIETCENEEYSMCSVVIDGENYSNIGIRAKGNTSLSNVSQMNSDRYSFKLEFDQYDNTKSYYGLDKISLNNIIQDNTYMKDYLVYRMMGEFGVAAPLCSYVYITVNGEDFGLYLAVESIEESFLQRNYGNDYGELYKPDSMSFGGGRGNGKDFDFSEFENNEENAENNRNNQMQTPPEGFDGRGQRSFDNSETPFESGEMPDFSQMPNMSQIPEMPENFEDRAFADRGEKDGMGGKGSDDVKLKYIDDSFESYPNIFDNAKTDITDADKSRLIESLKALSNGENIESVVDIEQVIKYFVVHNFVVNGDSYTGSMIHNYYLYEKDGVMEMLPWDYNLAFGTFQSSDATSAVNSAIDSPVSGGDISDRPMIAWIFENEEYTNLYHEYFSQFISEYFDSGKFEKEIDAVTEIISPYVEKDPTKFCDYDSFVLGASTLKKFCMLRAESVSRQLNGTISSTNSQSSLSSLVDASGINISDMGTMSMGGRGGMPGGERPQKNPDQTKPAEESPKPSETTTVPNTEVQTTQPQPPEMNGDFPEFNGELPEGFDPSQLPEGFDPSSGQTPPMNGELPKGFDPSQMPNFSGGFPASPPNGVNFGNGTMPPMNGNQTA
;
A
#
# COMPACT_ATOMS: atom_id res chain seq x y z
N MET A 1 16.83 58.18 33.26
CA MET A 1 16.21 58.67 32.01
C MET A 1 17.33 59.08 31.07
N SER A 2 17.59 58.29 30.03
CA SER A 2 18.70 58.47 29.10
C SER A 2 18.48 59.71 28.22
N THR A 3 19.29 60.74 28.44
CA THR A 3 19.21 62.07 27.79
C THR A 3 20.03 62.13 26.50
N HIS A 4 19.84 61.20 25.57
CA HIS A 4 20.46 61.30 24.25
C HIS A 4 19.51 62.03 23.29
N LYS A 5 19.98 63.12 22.66
CA LYS A 5 19.17 64.03 21.80
C LYS A 5 18.48 63.37 20.60
N HIS A 6 18.84 62.11 20.31
CA HIS A 6 18.32 61.34 19.19
C HIS A 6 17.57 60.09 19.64
N ILE A 7 17.40 59.84 20.94
CA ILE A 7 16.80 58.60 21.42
C ILE A 7 15.34 58.45 20.96
N ASP A 8 14.58 59.53 20.99
CA ASP A 8 13.19 59.53 20.51
C ASP A 8 13.13 59.24 19.00
N LYS A 9 14.07 59.79 18.22
CA LYS A 9 14.16 59.51 16.77
C LYS A 9 14.53 58.06 16.50
N ILE A 10 15.47 57.51 17.27
CA ILE A 10 15.88 56.10 17.16
C ILE A 10 14.69 55.19 17.53
N CYS A 11 13.94 55.51 18.59
CA CYS A 11 12.73 54.78 18.97
C CYS A 11 11.65 54.86 17.88
N CYS A 12 11.38 56.03 17.31
CA CYS A 12 10.43 56.16 16.20
C CYS A 12 10.85 55.34 14.97
N VAL A 13 12.14 55.34 14.62
CA VAL A 13 12.66 54.53 13.51
C VAL A 13 12.55 53.04 13.82
N ALA A 14 12.88 52.60 15.04
CA ALA A 14 12.76 51.20 15.44
C ALA A 14 11.30 50.72 15.41
N VAL A 15 10.35 51.54 15.87
CA VAL A 15 8.91 51.22 15.80
C VAL A 15 8.42 51.17 14.36
N ALA A 16 8.82 52.11 13.51
CA ALA A 16 8.47 52.08 12.09
C ALA A 16 9.04 50.84 11.39
N LEU A 17 10.29 50.46 11.69
CA LEU A 17 10.92 49.27 11.15
C LEU A 17 10.24 47.98 11.63
N ALA A 18 9.87 47.91 12.92
CA ALA A 18 9.10 46.81 13.47
C ALA A 18 7.74 46.67 12.79
N LEU A 19 7.01 47.78 12.59
CA LEU A 19 5.72 47.77 11.87
C LEU A 19 5.86 47.31 10.42
N VAL A 20 6.91 47.75 9.70
CA VAL A 20 7.20 47.28 8.35
C VAL A 20 7.48 45.78 8.34
N ILE A 21 8.30 45.29 9.28
CA ILE A 21 8.58 43.85 9.43
C ILE A 21 7.29 43.08 9.73
N THR A 22 6.43 43.58 10.63
CA THR A 22 5.15 42.96 10.94
C THR A 22 4.25 42.89 9.71
N VAL A 23 4.11 43.98 8.95
CA VAL A 23 3.32 43.99 7.70
C VAL A 23 3.90 43.04 6.67
N LEU A 24 5.24 42.92 6.56
CA LEU A 24 5.90 41.94 5.69
C LEU A 24 5.57 40.49 6.11
N PHE A 25 5.66 40.17 7.40
CA PHE A 25 5.30 38.83 7.89
C PHE A 25 3.80 38.52 7.77
N MET A 26 2.92 39.52 7.96
CA MET A 26 1.47 39.36 7.73
C MET A 26 1.14 39.07 6.26
N ASN A 27 1.99 39.50 5.31
CA ASN A 27 1.85 39.23 3.89
C ASN A 27 2.82 38.15 3.38
N GLY A 28 3.45 37.38 4.28
CA GLY A 28 4.52 36.44 3.97
C GLY A 28 4.14 35.43 2.89
N LYS A 29 2.91 34.90 2.92
CA LYS A 29 2.38 33.98 1.89
C LYS A 29 2.44 34.60 0.48
N SER A 30 2.04 35.87 0.31
CA SER A 30 2.09 36.56 -1.00
C SER A 30 3.53 36.86 -1.48
N LEU A 31 4.49 36.84 -0.56
CA LEU A 31 5.91 37.08 -0.82
C LEU A 31 6.71 35.78 -1.00
N GLY A 32 6.03 34.62 -1.07
CA GLY A 32 6.66 33.31 -1.20
C GLY A 32 7.37 32.84 0.08
N ILE A 33 7.07 33.46 1.24
CA ILE A 33 7.54 32.97 2.54
C ILE A 33 6.67 31.77 2.90
N VAL A 34 7.17 30.58 2.61
CA VAL A 34 6.59 29.31 3.05
C VAL A 34 6.85 29.19 4.55
N SER A 35 5.81 28.84 5.32
CA SER A 35 6.02 28.45 6.73
C SER A 35 7.03 27.31 6.74
N ALA A 36 8.15 27.46 7.45
CA ALA A 36 9.06 26.34 7.63
C ALA A 36 8.27 25.22 8.32
N GLY A 37 7.95 24.17 7.58
CA GLY A 37 7.35 22.97 8.15
C GLY A 37 8.20 22.53 9.33
N LYS A 38 7.55 22.26 10.46
CA LYS A 38 8.26 21.71 11.60
C LYS A 38 8.61 20.27 11.21
N SER A 39 9.89 19.99 10.92
CA SER A 39 10.34 18.61 10.78
C SER A 39 10.11 17.91 12.13
N LEU A 40 9.27 16.88 12.12
CA LEU A 40 8.90 16.12 13.31
C LEU A 40 10.06 15.23 13.76
N GLY A 41 10.94 14.83 12.82
CA GLY A 41 12.23 14.20 13.06
C GLY A 41 12.34 12.78 12.49
N TYR A 42 11.21 12.15 12.16
CA TYR A 42 11.15 10.81 11.59
C TYR A 42 11.42 10.78 10.08
N GLU A 43 11.28 11.91 9.37
CA GLU A 43 11.25 11.98 7.91
C GLU A 43 12.57 11.49 7.28
N ASN A 44 13.71 11.91 7.84
CA ASN A 44 15.03 11.52 7.35
C ASN A 44 15.61 10.31 8.10
N ARG A 45 14.78 9.65 8.94
CA ARG A 45 15.16 8.47 9.72
C ARG A 45 14.54 7.26 9.06
N LEU A 46 13.45 6.74 9.61
CA LEU A 46 12.74 5.57 9.11
C LEU A 46 12.26 5.73 7.67
N PHE A 47 12.10 6.96 7.16
CA PHE A 47 11.71 7.19 5.76
C PHE A 47 12.85 7.66 4.86
N ALA A 48 14.10 7.44 5.26
CA ALA A 48 15.21 7.60 4.34
C ALA A 48 15.14 6.53 3.24
N THR A 49 15.16 6.95 1.97
CA THR A 49 14.96 6.03 0.83
C THR A 49 16.26 5.50 0.23
N ASP A 50 17.41 5.86 0.81
CA ASP A 50 18.74 5.48 0.33
C ASP A 50 19.20 4.09 0.80
N ARG A 51 18.38 3.40 1.60
CA ARG A 51 18.66 2.07 2.16
C ARG A 51 17.38 1.34 2.53
N VAL A 52 17.51 0.03 2.80
CA VAL A 52 16.49 -0.74 3.51
C VAL A 52 16.79 -0.68 5.00
N HIS A 53 15.81 -0.24 5.79
CA HIS A 53 15.88 -0.14 7.25
C HIS A 53 15.77 -1.52 7.92
N THR A 54 16.28 -1.65 9.13
CA THR A 54 16.06 -2.86 9.95
C THR A 54 14.94 -2.62 10.95
N LEU A 55 14.01 -3.56 11.06
CA LEU A 55 12.91 -3.51 12.03
C LEU A 55 12.75 -4.88 12.69
N ASP A 56 13.16 -5.03 13.94
CA ASP A 56 12.94 -6.26 14.71
C ASP A 56 11.69 -6.10 15.58
N ILE A 57 10.70 -6.99 15.40
CA ILE A 57 9.51 -7.07 16.24
C ILE A 57 9.80 -8.05 17.37
N VAL A 58 9.78 -7.58 18.61
CA VAL A 58 10.03 -8.40 19.80
C VAL A 58 8.71 -8.65 20.54
N MET A 59 8.27 -9.90 20.54
CA MET A 59 6.97 -10.32 21.07
C MET A 59 7.02 -11.75 21.63
N ASN A 60 6.53 -11.95 22.87
CA ASN A 60 6.59 -13.25 23.55
C ASN A 60 5.71 -14.34 22.91
N ASP A 61 4.56 -13.96 22.35
CA ASP A 61 3.56 -14.88 21.80
C ASP A 61 3.20 -14.45 20.36
N TRP A 62 4.20 -14.52 19.47
CA TRP A 62 4.03 -14.15 18.07
C TRP A 62 3.07 -15.08 17.36
N GLU A 63 3.18 -16.39 17.61
CA GLU A 63 2.31 -17.40 17.03
C GLU A 63 0.85 -17.21 17.45
N GLY A 64 0.58 -16.96 18.74
CA GLY A 64 -0.77 -16.66 19.22
C GLY A 64 -1.33 -15.36 18.66
N PHE A 65 -0.46 -14.35 18.43
CA PHE A 65 -0.84 -13.14 17.72
C PHE A 65 -1.25 -13.45 16.27
N ILE A 66 -0.42 -14.17 15.51
CA ILE A 66 -0.74 -14.52 14.10
C ILE A 66 -2.03 -15.34 14.00
N GLU A 67 -2.27 -16.30 14.91
CA GLU A 67 -3.49 -17.10 14.94
C GLU A 67 -4.77 -16.28 15.16
N THR A 68 -4.66 -15.08 15.75
CA THR A 68 -5.81 -14.24 16.11
C THR A 68 -5.84 -12.88 15.41
N CYS A 69 -4.80 -12.52 14.67
CA CYS A 69 -4.58 -11.15 14.20
C CYS A 69 -5.66 -10.63 13.23
N GLU A 70 -6.44 -11.52 12.60
CA GLU A 70 -7.61 -11.15 11.79
C GLU A 70 -8.69 -10.38 12.57
N ASN A 71 -8.66 -10.43 13.90
CA ASN A 71 -9.55 -9.61 14.72
C ASN A 71 -9.20 -8.10 14.70
N GLU A 72 -8.03 -7.75 14.16
CA GLU A 72 -7.43 -6.41 14.15
C GLU A 72 -7.26 -5.77 15.54
N GLU A 73 -7.13 -6.59 16.59
CA GLU A 73 -6.92 -6.10 17.94
C GLU A 73 -5.44 -5.79 18.21
N TYR A 74 -5.18 -4.68 18.90
CA TYR A 74 -3.83 -4.31 19.29
C TYR A 74 -3.27 -5.24 20.37
N SER A 75 -2.14 -5.85 20.05
CA SER A 75 -1.27 -6.56 20.98
C SER A 75 -0.05 -5.73 21.32
N MET A 76 0.53 -5.94 22.50
CA MET A 76 1.73 -5.22 22.93
C MET A 76 2.99 -5.91 22.44
N CYS A 77 3.90 -5.14 21.84
CA CYS A 77 5.24 -5.58 21.47
C CYS A 77 6.30 -4.53 21.82
N SER A 78 7.57 -4.86 21.59
CA SER A 78 8.64 -3.88 21.40
C SER A 78 9.13 -3.94 19.97
N VAL A 79 9.72 -2.85 19.47
CA VAL A 79 10.35 -2.82 18.16
C VAL A 79 11.74 -2.21 18.24
N VAL A 80 12.68 -2.76 17.48
CA VAL A 80 14.03 -2.20 17.33
C VAL A 80 14.18 -1.71 15.90
N ILE A 81 14.23 -0.39 15.72
CA ILE A 81 14.32 0.26 14.40
C ILE A 81 15.72 0.83 14.25
N ASP A 82 16.49 0.33 13.27
CA ASP A 82 17.89 0.72 13.04
C ASP A 82 18.76 0.68 14.32
N GLY A 83 18.49 -0.30 15.19
CA GLY A 83 19.18 -0.46 16.49
C GLY A 83 18.61 0.37 17.64
N GLU A 84 17.62 1.22 17.40
CA GLU A 84 16.93 2.01 18.44
C GLU A 84 15.70 1.25 18.96
N ASN A 85 15.66 0.99 20.27
CA ASN A 85 14.60 0.20 20.91
C ASN A 85 13.43 1.07 21.38
N TYR A 86 12.21 0.64 21.04
CA TYR A 86 10.95 1.22 21.46
C TYR A 86 10.06 0.14 22.09
N SER A 87 9.71 0.33 23.37
CA SER A 87 8.89 -0.62 24.13
C SER A 87 7.49 -0.10 24.40
N ASN A 88 6.56 -1.02 24.58
CA ASN A 88 5.11 -0.79 24.77
C ASN A 88 4.47 -0.20 23.51
N ILE A 89 4.77 -0.78 22.36
CA ILE A 89 4.19 -0.41 21.06
C ILE A 89 2.97 -1.30 20.82
N GLY A 90 1.91 -0.73 20.24
CA GLY A 90 0.77 -1.50 19.75
C GLY A 90 1.08 -2.09 18.37
N ILE A 91 0.87 -3.39 18.20
CA ILE A 91 0.88 -4.06 16.89
C ILE A 91 -0.48 -4.69 16.61
N ARG A 92 -0.96 -4.56 15.37
CA ARG A 92 -2.13 -5.31 14.87
C ARG A 92 -1.97 -5.64 13.40
N ALA A 93 -2.69 -6.65 12.90
CA ALA A 93 -2.84 -6.80 11.45
C ALA A 93 -3.72 -5.68 10.88
N LYS A 94 -3.56 -5.42 9.58
CA LYS A 94 -4.38 -4.47 8.81
C LYS A 94 -4.77 -5.01 7.44
N GLY A 95 -5.86 -4.45 6.94
CA GLY A 95 -6.31 -4.57 5.56
C GLY A 95 -7.63 -5.30 5.49
N ASN A 96 -8.34 -5.11 4.38
CA ASN A 96 -9.65 -5.73 4.17
C ASN A 96 -9.43 -7.00 3.34
N THR A 97 -9.54 -6.89 2.01
CA THR A 97 -9.26 -7.97 1.05
C THR A 97 -7.88 -8.60 1.22
N SER A 98 -6.86 -7.82 1.58
CA SER A 98 -5.51 -8.37 1.81
C SER A 98 -5.44 -9.29 3.02
N LEU A 99 -6.19 -8.99 4.09
CA LEU A 99 -6.20 -9.77 5.33
C LEU A 99 -6.82 -11.14 5.08
N SER A 100 -8.00 -11.16 4.44
CA SER A 100 -8.68 -12.40 4.06
C SER A 100 -7.88 -13.20 3.02
N ASN A 101 -7.26 -12.54 2.03
CA ASN A 101 -6.42 -13.22 1.03
C ASN A 101 -5.19 -13.90 1.64
N VAL A 102 -4.50 -13.27 2.59
CA VAL A 102 -3.33 -13.87 3.25
C VAL A 102 -3.72 -15.16 3.97
N SER A 103 -4.83 -15.13 4.71
CA SER A 103 -5.39 -16.30 5.37
C SER A 103 -5.78 -17.41 4.38
N GLN A 104 -6.45 -17.05 3.28
CA GLN A 104 -6.83 -17.99 2.21
C GLN A 104 -5.62 -18.61 1.49
N MET A 105 -4.53 -17.86 1.36
CA MET A 105 -3.26 -18.35 0.83
C MET A 105 -2.48 -19.22 1.83
N ASN A 106 -2.98 -19.37 3.07
CA ASN A 106 -2.31 -20.06 4.17
C ASN A 106 -0.89 -19.50 4.38
N SER A 107 -0.78 -18.17 4.32
CA SER A 107 0.44 -17.40 4.54
C SER A 107 0.32 -16.64 5.86
N ASP A 108 1.45 -16.48 6.56
CA ASP A 108 1.53 -15.68 7.80
C ASP A 108 1.97 -14.24 7.51
N ARG A 109 2.10 -13.87 6.22
CA ARG A 109 2.63 -12.60 5.74
C ARG A 109 1.57 -11.50 5.71
N TYR A 110 1.04 -11.16 6.88
CA TYR A 110 0.07 -10.08 7.04
C TYR A 110 0.69 -8.70 6.92
N SER A 111 -0.09 -7.71 6.47
CA SER A 111 0.29 -6.32 6.69
C SER A 111 0.05 -5.96 8.16
N PHE A 112 0.92 -5.13 8.74
CA PHE A 112 0.80 -4.70 10.14
C PHE A 112 0.65 -3.20 10.29
N LYS A 113 0.11 -2.77 11.42
CA LYS A 113 0.24 -1.40 11.93
C LYS A 113 1.00 -1.41 13.23
N LEU A 114 1.96 -0.49 13.36
CA LEU A 114 2.61 -0.18 14.62
C LEU A 114 2.15 1.20 15.08
N GLU A 115 1.63 1.28 16.30
CA GLU A 115 1.15 2.51 16.94
C GLU A 115 2.00 2.78 18.17
N PHE A 116 2.80 3.85 18.10
CA PHE A 116 3.84 4.16 19.07
C PHE A 116 3.29 4.72 20.38
N ASP A 117 2.09 5.28 20.32
CA ASP A 117 1.41 5.99 21.38
C ASP A 117 0.19 5.23 21.94
N GLN A 118 -0.10 4.03 21.40
CA GLN A 118 -1.25 3.17 21.75
C GLN A 118 -1.43 2.97 23.26
N TYR A 119 -0.33 2.77 24.00
CA TYR A 119 -0.34 2.50 25.44
C TYR A 119 0.23 3.64 26.27
N ASP A 120 0.80 4.66 25.63
CA ASP A 120 1.41 5.83 26.27
C ASP A 120 1.42 7.00 25.26
N ASN A 121 0.44 7.89 25.39
CA ASN A 121 0.25 9.03 24.48
C ASN A 121 1.37 10.09 24.50
N THR A 122 2.40 9.90 25.33
CA THR A 122 3.58 10.76 25.36
C THR A 122 4.74 10.23 24.50
N LYS A 123 4.61 8.99 23.99
CA LYS A 123 5.62 8.35 23.14
C LYS A 123 5.34 8.58 21.67
N SER A 124 6.40 8.58 20.88
CA SER A 124 6.38 8.58 19.42
C SER A 124 7.72 8.09 18.89
N TYR A 125 7.76 7.65 17.64
CA TYR A 125 9.03 7.49 16.92
C TYR A 125 9.42 8.84 16.32
N TYR A 126 10.16 9.66 17.06
CA TYR A 126 10.56 11.00 16.63
C TYR A 126 9.40 11.82 16.05
N GLY A 127 8.25 11.84 16.73
CA GLY A 127 7.04 12.54 16.26
C GLY A 127 6.10 11.73 15.35
N LEU A 128 6.49 10.53 14.91
CA LEU A 128 5.61 9.59 14.21
C LEU A 128 4.76 8.84 15.25
N ASP A 129 3.44 8.95 15.14
CA ASP A 129 2.44 8.25 15.95
C ASP A 129 2.23 6.83 15.43
N LYS A 130 2.16 6.64 14.11
CA LYS A 130 1.74 5.37 13.53
C LYS A 130 2.36 5.07 12.18
N ILE A 131 2.74 3.82 11.96
CA ILE A 131 3.27 3.32 10.69
C ILE A 131 2.54 2.08 10.22
N SER A 132 2.26 2.03 8.92
CA SER A 132 1.74 0.85 8.23
C SER A 132 2.89 0.08 7.59
N LEU A 133 2.97 -1.21 7.85
CA LEU A 133 3.92 -2.14 7.23
C LEU A 133 3.16 -2.95 6.18
N ASN A 134 3.26 -2.53 4.92
CA ASN A 134 2.59 -3.17 3.80
C ASN A 134 3.35 -4.41 3.34
N ASN A 135 2.63 -5.52 3.22
CA ASN A 135 3.17 -6.84 2.89
C ASN A 135 3.47 -7.05 1.39
N ILE A 136 3.14 -6.08 0.53
CA ILE A 136 3.38 -6.12 -0.92
C ILE A 136 2.48 -7.14 -1.64
N ILE A 137 1.31 -7.43 -1.09
CA ILE A 137 0.36 -8.33 -1.76
C ILE A 137 -0.06 -7.77 -3.13
N GLN A 138 -0.17 -8.65 -4.13
CA GLN A 138 -0.56 -8.35 -5.53
C GLN A 138 0.40 -7.43 -6.30
N ASP A 139 1.56 -7.09 -5.74
CA ASP A 139 2.58 -6.30 -6.41
C ASP A 139 3.88 -7.11 -6.57
N ASN A 140 4.09 -7.68 -7.75
CA ASN A 140 5.33 -8.41 -8.03
C ASN A 140 6.54 -7.45 -8.13
N THR A 141 6.32 -6.15 -8.26
CA THR A 141 7.37 -5.15 -8.44
C THR A 141 7.91 -4.63 -7.11
N TYR A 142 7.17 -4.80 -6.01
CA TYR A 142 7.42 -4.19 -4.71
C TYR A 142 7.37 -2.65 -4.68
N MET A 143 7.14 -1.99 -5.82
CA MET A 143 7.44 -0.58 -6.01
C MET A 143 6.24 0.28 -6.38
N LYS A 144 5.03 -0.27 -6.58
CA LYS A 144 3.90 0.54 -7.07
C LYS A 144 3.52 1.63 -6.07
N ASP A 145 3.20 1.25 -4.83
CA ASP A 145 2.93 2.20 -3.74
C ASP A 145 4.08 3.20 -3.58
N TYR A 146 5.32 2.70 -3.48
CA TYR A 146 6.51 3.51 -3.30
C TYR A 146 6.62 4.59 -4.37
N LEU A 147 6.60 4.20 -5.65
CA LEU A 147 6.75 5.14 -6.76
C LEU A 147 5.61 6.14 -6.83
N VAL A 148 4.36 5.73 -6.56
CA VAL A 148 3.23 6.68 -6.58
C VAL A 148 3.36 7.71 -5.47
N TYR A 149 3.63 7.31 -4.23
CA TYR A 149 3.78 8.28 -3.13
C TYR A 149 4.96 9.22 -3.35
N ARG A 150 6.06 8.71 -3.94
CA ARG A 150 7.22 9.52 -4.32
C ARG A 150 6.89 10.52 -5.43
N MET A 151 6.22 10.08 -6.50
CA MET A 151 5.72 10.95 -7.58
C MET A 151 4.81 12.05 -7.05
N MET A 152 3.82 11.70 -6.21
CA MET A 152 2.87 12.65 -5.64
C MET A 152 3.54 13.66 -4.71
N GLY A 153 4.34 13.18 -3.75
CA GLY A 153 5.02 14.04 -2.79
C GLY A 153 6.00 15.00 -3.45
N GLU A 154 6.75 14.55 -4.46
CA GLU A 154 7.69 15.41 -5.18
C GLU A 154 7.00 16.38 -6.15
N PHE A 155 5.82 16.03 -6.65
CA PHE A 155 5.01 16.94 -7.46
C PHE A 155 4.25 17.98 -6.62
N GLY A 156 4.28 17.84 -5.29
CA GLY A 156 3.76 18.81 -4.33
C GLY A 156 2.44 18.41 -3.67
N VAL A 157 1.90 17.22 -3.97
CA VAL A 157 0.72 16.69 -3.30
C VAL A 157 1.11 16.24 -1.88
N ALA A 158 0.25 16.49 -0.89
CA ALA A 158 0.43 15.94 0.43
C ALA A 158 0.28 14.40 0.37
N ALA A 159 1.42 13.70 0.39
CA ALA A 159 1.50 12.25 0.23
C ALA A 159 2.23 11.62 1.43
N PRO A 160 1.88 10.37 1.80
CA PRO A 160 2.55 9.69 2.91
C PRO A 160 4.01 9.42 2.55
N LEU A 161 4.90 9.57 3.54
CA LEU A 161 6.28 9.13 3.39
C LEU A 161 6.33 7.60 3.35
N CYS A 162 7.27 7.04 2.58
CA CYS A 162 7.47 5.61 2.53
C CYS A 162 8.94 5.23 2.31
N SER A 163 9.33 4.05 2.78
CA SER A 163 10.65 3.44 2.64
C SER A 163 10.55 1.93 2.85
N TYR A 164 11.62 1.19 2.56
CA TYR A 164 11.65 -0.24 2.77
C TYR A 164 12.22 -0.59 4.14
N VAL A 165 11.60 -1.57 4.80
CA VAL A 165 12.11 -2.20 6.02
C VAL A 165 12.28 -3.70 5.78
N TYR A 166 13.37 -4.28 6.29
CA TYR A 166 13.50 -5.71 6.43
C TYR A 166 13.13 -6.10 7.86
N ILE A 167 12.05 -6.85 7.98
CA ILE A 167 11.48 -7.26 9.25
C ILE A 167 12.14 -8.56 9.72
N THR A 168 12.55 -8.55 10.99
CA THR A 168 12.78 -9.76 11.78
C THR A 168 11.74 -9.85 12.89
N VAL A 169 11.45 -11.06 13.34
CA VAL A 169 10.59 -11.30 14.51
C VAL A 169 11.38 -12.10 15.52
N ASN A 170 11.59 -11.53 16.71
CA ASN A 170 12.44 -12.12 17.75
C ASN A 170 13.83 -12.50 17.22
N GLY A 171 14.39 -11.71 16.30
CA GLY A 171 15.68 -11.96 15.65
C GLY A 171 15.68 -12.95 14.48
N GLU A 172 14.54 -13.59 14.15
CA GLU A 172 14.41 -14.49 13.01
C GLU A 172 13.90 -13.75 11.76
N ASP A 173 14.42 -14.11 10.58
CA ASP A 173 14.04 -13.46 9.31
C ASP A 173 12.54 -13.62 9.01
N PHE A 174 11.87 -12.50 8.72
CA PHE A 174 10.46 -12.49 8.35
C PHE A 174 10.22 -12.01 6.91
N GLY A 175 10.74 -10.85 6.51
CA GLY A 175 10.67 -10.42 5.11
C GLY A 175 10.81 -8.92 4.85
N LEU A 176 10.88 -8.56 3.57
CA LEU A 176 10.94 -7.17 3.09
C LEU A 176 9.53 -6.57 3.00
N TYR A 177 9.30 -5.44 3.65
CA TYR A 177 8.02 -4.73 3.68
C TYR A 177 8.20 -3.28 3.24
N LEU A 178 7.12 -2.65 2.77
CA LEU A 178 7.06 -1.20 2.59
C LEU A 178 6.50 -0.57 3.86
N ALA A 179 7.32 0.25 4.52
CA ALA A 179 6.92 1.09 5.63
C ALA A 179 6.27 2.37 5.06
N VAL A 180 5.04 2.66 5.46
CA VAL A 180 4.25 3.80 4.97
C VAL A 180 3.73 4.60 6.17
N GLU A 181 3.99 5.90 6.17
CA GLU A 181 3.44 6.86 7.12
C GLU A 181 1.91 6.76 7.12
N SER A 182 1.30 6.57 8.29
CA SER A 182 -0.16 6.52 8.37
C SER A 182 -0.70 7.94 8.20
N ILE A 183 -1.75 8.09 7.38
CA ILE A 183 -2.45 9.37 7.19
C ILE A 183 -3.35 9.60 8.41
N GLU A 184 -2.72 10.01 9.50
CA GLU A 184 -3.31 10.29 10.81
C GLU A 184 -2.58 11.51 11.44
N GLU A 185 -2.40 11.57 12.75
CA GLU A 185 -1.95 12.76 13.48
C GLU A 185 -0.61 13.32 12.97
N SER A 186 0.43 12.49 12.89
CA SER A 186 1.77 12.96 12.49
C SER A 186 1.80 13.45 11.05
N PHE A 187 1.10 12.76 10.13
CA PHE A 187 0.94 13.19 8.75
C PHE A 187 0.28 14.56 8.66
N LEU A 188 -0.82 14.76 9.41
CA LEU A 188 -1.54 16.03 9.41
C LEU A 188 -0.67 17.17 9.97
N GLN A 189 0.04 16.92 11.07
CA GLN A 189 0.98 17.89 11.64
C GLN A 189 2.13 18.22 10.69
N ARG A 190 2.68 17.23 9.97
CA ARG A 190 3.80 17.42 9.02
C ARG A 190 3.39 18.28 7.83
N ASN A 191 2.22 18.02 7.25
CA ASN A 191 1.78 18.68 6.02
C ASN A 191 1.02 19.99 6.29
N TYR A 192 0.23 20.06 7.37
CA TYR A 192 -0.72 21.16 7.62
C TYR A 192 -0.47 21.92 8.93
N GLY A 193 0.44 21.44 9.79
CA GLY A 193 0.76 22.03 11.08
C GLY A 193 -0.23 21.66 12.19
N ASN A 194 -0.06 22.22 13.38
CA ASN A 194 -0.88 21.87 14.57
C ASN A 194 -2.35 22.34 14.51
N ASP A 195 -2.65 23.22 13.56
CA ASP A 195 -4.00 23.75 13.32
C ASP A 195 -4.55 23.10 12.05
N TYR A 196 -4.31 21.81 11.86
CA TYR A 196 -4.83 21.09 10.70
C TYR A 196 -6.37 21.01 10.76
N GLY A 197 -7.01 20.58 9.67
CA GLY A 197 -8.45 20.41 9.56
C GLY A 197 -8.88 18.95 9.70
N GLU A 198 -10.11 18.64 9.30
CA GLU A 198 -10.67 17.31 9.49
C GLU A 198 -10.22 16.33 8.41
N LEU A 199 -10.07 15.07 8.80
CA LEU A 199 -9.64 14.00 7.92
C LEU A 199 -10.68 12.89 7.87
N TYR A 200 -11.05 12.50 6.66
CA TYR A 200 -12.00 11.44 6.39
C TYR A 200 -11.36 10.38 5.50
N LYS A 201 -11.70 9.11 5.71
CA LYS A 201 -11.38 8.03 4.77
C LYS A 201 -12.69 7.47 4.21
N PRO A 202 -13.31 8.11 3.20
CA PRO A 202 -14.56 7.62 2.64
C PRO A 202 -14.42 6.17 2.19
N ASP A 203 -15.26 5.30 2.72
CA ASP A 203 -15.17 3.86 2.49
C ASP A 203 -16.55 3.24 2.72
N SER A 204 -17.10 2.58 1.71
CA SER A 204 -18.45 2.05 1.83
C SER A 204 -18.48 0.90 2.84
N MET A 205 -19.50 0.86 3.71
CA MET A 205 -19.58 -0.09 4.84
C MET A 205 -19.39 -1.56 4.47
N SER A 206 -19.55 -1.95 3.20
CA SER A 206 -19.27 -3.30 2.71
C SER A 206 -17.79 -3.63 2.53
N PHE A 207 -16.87 -2.66 2.54
CA PHE A 207 -15.45 -2.87 2.26
C PHE A 207 -14.53 -2.68 3.48
N GLY A 208 -15.04 -2.36 4.67
CA GLY A 208 -14.28 -2.52 5.92
C GLY A 208 -13.59 -1.28 6.51
N GLY A 209 -13.87 -0.07 6.04
CA GLY A 209 -13.19 1.15 6.50
C GLY A 209 -13.56 1.71 7.89
N GLY A 210 -14.66 1.23 8.48
CA GLY A 210 -15.22 1.75 9.74
C GLY A 210 -14.67 1.09 10.99
N ARG A 211 -15.20 1.49 12.17
CA ARG A 211 -14.93 0.85 13.48
C ARG A 211 -15.27 -0.66 13.53
N GLY A 212 -15.79 -1.23 12.43
CA GLY A 212 -16.16 -2.63 12.21
C GLY A 212 -15.10 -3.50 11.52
N ASN A 213 -13.89 -2.98 11.21
CA ASN A 213 -12.68 -3.77 10.89
C ASN A 213 -12.88 -4.89 9.84
N GLY A 214 -13.46 -4.59 8.67
CA GLY A 214 -13.47 -5.53 7.53
C GLY A 214 -14.19 -6.87 7.68
N LYS A 215 -14.86 -7.15 8.81
CA LYS A 215 -15.43 -8.49 9.12
C LYS A 215 -16.51 -8.99 8.16
N ASP A 216 -17.14 -8.09 7.40
CA ASP A 216 -18.30 -8.40 6.56
C ASP A 216 -17.99 -8.40 5.05
N PHE A 217 -16.72 -8.23 4.62
CA PHE A 217 -16.36 -8.22 3.20
C PHE A 217 -16.19 -9.64 2.63
N ASP A 218 -17.00 -10.01 1.62
CA ASP A 218 -16.86 -11.26 0.86
C ASP A 218 -16.42 -10.99 -0.60
N PHE A 219 -15.18 -11.34 -0.89
CA PHE A 219 -14.56 -11.20 -2.21
C PHE A 219 -15.22 -12.09 -3.28
N SER A 220 -15.78 -13.23 -2.90
CA SER A 220 -16.39 -14.17 -3.85
C SER A 220 -17.73 -13.67 -4.39
N GLU A 221 -18.49 -12.93 -3.60
CA GLU A 221 -19.70 -12.24 -4.05
C GLU A 221 -19.35 -11.08 -5.00
N PHE A 222 -18.17 -10.49 -4.84
CA PHE A 222 -17.66 -9.43 -5.69
C PHE A 222 -17.25 -9.93 -7.09
N GLU A 223 -16.38 -10.95 -7.20
CA GLU A 223 -15.92 -11.52 -8.49
C GLU A 223 -17.11 -11.98 -9.35
N ASN A 224 -18.07 -12.68 -8.74
CA ASN A 224 -19.28 -13.15 -9.43
C ASN A 224 -20.13 -11.99 -10.00
N ASN A 225 -20.08 -10.82 -9.38
CA ASN A 225 -20.83 -9.66 -9.84
C ASN A 225 -20.11 -8.89 -10.95
N GLU A 226 -18.78 -8.81 -10.94
CA GLU A 226 -18.00 -8.21 -12.03
C GLU A 226 -18.08 -9.06 -13.30
N GLU A 227 -17.92 -10.37 -13.19
CA GLU A 227 -18.02 -11.28 -14.34
C GLU A 227 -19.42 -11.20 -14.98
N ASN A 228 -20.48 -11.03 -14.17
CA ASN A 228 -21.84 -10.78 -14.66
C ASN A 228 -22.04 -9.39 -15.29
N ALA A 229 -21.34 -8.36 -14.81
CA ALA A 229 -21.41 -7.00 -15.36
C ALA A 229 -20.68 -6.90 -16.72
N GLU A 230 -19.51 -7.54 -16.84
CA GLU A 230 -18.78 -7.66 -18.10
C GLU A 230 -19.56 -8.49 -19.13
N ASN A 231 -20.16 -9.61 -18.70
CA ASN A 231 -21.01 -10.42 -19.58
C ASN A 231 -22.26 -9.66 -20.06
N ASN A 232 -22.85 -8.79 -19.22
CA ASN A 232 -23.97 -7.95 -19.63
C ASN A 232 -23.57 -6.81 -20.59
N ARG A 233 -22.38 -6.22 -20.42
CA ARG A 233 -21.83 -5.24 -21.38
C ARG A 233 -21.54 -5.88 -22.74
N ASN A 234 -20.99 -7.10 -22.75
CA ASN A 234 -20.74 -7.84 -23.98
C ASN A 234 -22.04 -8.30 -24.67
N ASN A 235 -23.08 -8.64 -23.91
CA ASN A 235 -24.40 -9.02 -24.47
C ASN A 235 -25.19 -7.85 -25.06
N GLN A 236 -24.90 -6.60 -24.69
CA GLN A 236 -25.51 -5.42 -25.34
C GLN A 236 -24.91 -5.10 -26.72
N MET A 237 -23.81 -5.75 -27.11
CA MET A 237 -23.24 -5.68 -28.47
C MET A 237 -23.70 -6.82 -29.40
N GLN A 238 -24.53 -7.75 -28.96
CA GLN A 238 -25.06 -8.84 -29.80
C GLN A 238 -26.55 -9.11 -29.58
N THR A 239 -27.43 -8.22 -30.06
CA THR A 239 -28.82 -8.59 -30.32
C THR A 239 -29.28 -8.02 -31.67
N PRO A 240 -29.49 -8.84 -32.71
CA PRO A 240 -30.33 -8.46 -33.84
C PRO A 240 -31.81 -8.52 -33.43
N PRO A 241 -32.73 -7.78 -34.08
CA PRO A 241 -34.13 -7.73 -33.67
C PRO A 241 -34.81 -9.10 -33.80
N GLU A 242 -35.57 -9.47 -32.77
CA GLU A 242 -36.26 -10.75 -32.66
C GLU A 242 -37.31 -10.96 -33.78
N GLY A 243 -37.29 -12.16 -34.37
CA GLY A 243 -38.33 -12.62 -35.27
C GLY A 243 -37.98 -13.88 -36.05
N PHE A 244 -37.81 -15.04 -35.39
CA PHE A 244 -38.13 -16.33 -36.00
C PHE A 244 -38.22 -17.47 -34.96
N ASP A 245 -39.34 -18.19 -35.00
CA ASP A 245 -39.70 -19.27 -34.08
C ASP A 245 -38.78 -20.49 -34.14
N GLY A 246 -38.56 -21.07 -32.96
CA GLY A 246 -37.62 -22.15 -32.73
C GLY A 246 -37.96 -23.50 -33.38
N ARG A 247 -36.89 -24.30 -33.55
CA ARG A 247 -36.87 -25.77 -33.49
C ARG A 247 -35.43 -26.27 -33.55
N GLY A 248 -35.04 -27.08 -32.56
CA GLY A 248 -33.99 -28.10 -32.73
C GLY A 248 -32.81 -28.01 -31.77
N GLN A 249 -32.86 -28.81 -30.71
CA GLN A 249 -31.67 -29.28 -29.99
C GLN A 249 -30.64 -29.90 -30.96
N ARG A 250 -29.35 -29.66 -30.72
CA ARG A 250 -28.33 -30.71 -30.53
C ARG A 250 -26.97 -30.14 -30.08
N SER A 251 -26.43 -30.74 -29.01
CA SER A 251 -25.00 -30.72 -28.66
C SER A 251 -24.13 -31.33 -29.77
N PHE A 252 -22.86 -30.93 -29.78
CA PHE A 252 -21.59 -31.64 -30.12
C PHE A 252 -20.65 -30.56 -30.70
N ASP A 253 -19.63 -30.15 -29.95
CA ASP A 253 -18.28 -30.73 -29.86
C ASP A 253 -17.41 -30.45 -31.09
N ASN A 254 -16.17 -30.12 -30.76
CA ASN A 254 -15.09 -29.48 -31.50
C ASN A 254 -14.53 -30.38 -32.61
N SER A 255 -14.20 -29.84 -33.79
CA SER A 255 -12.97 -30.15 -34.57
C SER A 255 -12.98 -29.59 -36.01
N GLU A 256 -11.85 -28.96 -36.34
CA GLU A 256 -11.17 -28.90 -37.64
C GLU A 256 -11.77 -28.08 -38.82
N THR A 257 -10.97 -27.08 -39.24
CA THR A 257 -11.00 -26.26 -40.47
C THR A 257 -10.84 -27.09 -41.75
N PRO A 258 -11.29 -26.70 -42.98
CA PRO A 258 -10.62 -25.62 -43.76
C PRO A 258 -11.45 -24.85 -44.85
N PHE A 259 -11.02 -23.60 -45.07
CA PHE A 259 -10.94 -22.82 -46.33
C PHE A 259 -12.14 -22.61 -47.31
N GLU A 260 -12.32 -21.32 -47.64
CA GLU A 260 -12.61 -20.69 -48.96
C GLU A 260 -14.03 -20.43 -49.51
N SER A 261 -14.24 -19.12 -49.76
CA SER A 261 -14.94 -18.46 -50.88
C SER A 261 -16.48 -18.38 -50.91
N GLY A 262 -16.99 -17.14 -51.06
CA GLY A 262 -18.34 -16.89 -51.59
C GLY A 262 -19.04 -15.62 -51.10
N GLU A 263 -18.90 -14.53 -51.87
CA GLU A 263 -19.90 -13.49 -52.20
C GLU A 263 -20.75 -12.82 -51.11
N MET A 264 -20.55 -11.50 -50.94
CA MET A 264 -21.50 -10.58 -50.29
C MET A 264 -22.70 -10.25 -51.20
N PRO A 265 -23.94 -10.13 -50.67
CA PRO A 265 -25.03 -9.49 -51.39
C PRO A 265 -25.18 -7.98 -51.11
N ASP A 266 -25.68 -7.33 -52.16
CA ASP A 266 -25.96 -5.91 -52.42
C ASP A 266 -26.90 -5.20 -51.43
N PHE A 267 -26.55 -3.95 -51.07
CA PHE A 267 -27.20 -3.09 -50.07
C PHE A 267 -28.13 -2.02 -50.69
N SER A 268 -28.78 -2.34 -51.82
CA SER A 268 -29.58 -1.36 -52.56
C SER A 268 -31.06 -1.24 -52.14
N GLN A 269 -31.51 -1.91 -51.08
CA GLN A 269 -32.91 -1.78 -50.61
C GLN A 269 -33.06 -1.88 -49.09
N MET A 270 -33.12 -0.72 -48.39
CA MET A 270 -34.17 -0.43 -47.41
C MET A 270 -34.15 1.03 -46.93
N PRO A 271 -35.30 1.59 -46.53
CA PRO A 271 -35.60 3.02 -46.61
C PRO A 271 -35.28 3.83 -45.33
N ASN A 272 -35.08 5.13 -45.57
CA ASN A 272 -35.01 6.20 -44.58
C ASN A 272 -36.37 6.43 -43.89
N MET A 273 -36.41 6.53 -42.56
CA MET A 273 -37.61 6.99 -41.84
C MET A 273 -37.25 7.70 -40.53
N SER A 274 -36.96 8.99 -40.66
CA SER A 274 -37.42 10.02 -39.73
C SER A 274 -38.95 9.92 -39.55
N GLN A 275 -39.43 9.69 -38.33
CA GLN A 275 -40.70 10.15 -37.72
C GLN A 275 -41.16 9.21 -36.59
N ILE A 276 -41.75 9.82 -35.52
CA ILE A 276 -42.70 9.32 -34.48
C ILE A 276 -42.19 9.66 -33.04
N PRO A 277 -43.04 10.15 -32.10
CA PRO A 277 -43.10 11.57 -31.69
C PRO A 277 -43.01 11.82 -30.16
N GLU A 278 -42.97 13.11 -29.75
CA GLU A 278 -43.08 13.60 -28.36
C GLU A 278 -44.48 13.36 -27.73
N MET A 279 -44.52 13.11 -26.41
CA MET A 279 -45.70 13.07 -25.53
C MET A 279 -45.37 13.61 -24.11
N PRO A 280 -46.35 14.09 -23.32
CA PRO A 280 -46.32 15.42 -22.70
C PRO A 280 -46.21 15.48 -21.16
N GLU A 281 -45.96 16.69 -20.66
CA GLU A 281 -45.89 17.11 -19.26
C GLU A 281 -47.23 17.02 -18.48
N ASN A 282 -47.08 16.82 -17.16
CA ASN A 282 -48.02 17.06 -16.05
C ASN A 282 -49.03 15.97 -15.68
N PHE A 283 -48.64 15.14 -14.71
CA PHE A 283 -49.53 14.58 -13.69
C PHE A 283 -48.77 14.50 -12.35
N GLU A 284 -48.71 15.61 -11.61
CA GLU A 284 -48.51 15.58 -10.16
C GLU A 284 -49.86 15.28 -9.49
N ASP A 285 -49.93 14.28 -8.60
CA ASP A 285 -49.84 14.50 -7.15
C ASP A 285 -50.31 13.25 -6.36
N ARG A 286 -49.46 12.82 -5.42
CA ARG A 286 -49.78 12.08 -4.17
C ARG A 286 -50.30 10.64 -4.26
N ALA A 287 -49.38 9.69 -4.08
CA ALA A 287 -49.47 8.64 -3.04
C ALA A 287 -48.28 7.67 -3.10
N PHE A 288 -47.08 8.09 -2.67
CA PHE A 288 -46.00 7.16 -2.33
C PHE A 288 -45.18 7.74 -1.17
N ALA A 289 -45.73 7.61 0.03
CA ALA A 289 -44.90 7.41 1.22
C ALA A 289 -44.83 5.90 1.43
N ASP A 290 -43.64 5.41 1.75
CA ASP A 290 -43.37 4.04 2.21
C ASP A 290 -43.34 2.95 1.11
N ARG A 291 -42.19 2.85 0.43
CA ARG A 291 -41.54 1.58 0.07
C ARG A 291 -40.15 1.84 -0.48
N GLY A 292 -39.15 1.29 0.21
CA GLY A 292 -37.73 1.47 -0.06
C GLY A 292 -37.33 1.29 -1.52
N GLU A 293 -36.44 2.17 -1.95
CA GLU A 293 -35.71 2.10 -3.20
C GLU A 293 -35.08 0.71 -3.35
N LYS A 294 -35.35 0.11 -4.49
CA LYS A 294 -34.54 -0.98 -5.03
C LYS A 294 -33.52 -0.36 -5.96
N ASP A 295 -32.26 -0.63 -5.64
CA ASP A 295 -31.07 -0.39 -6.46
C ASP A 295 -31.33 -0.64 -7.94
N GLY A 296 -31.23 0.43 -8.72
CA GLY A 296 -31.26 0.41 -10.18
C GLY A 296 -29.84 0.52 -10.74
N MET A 297 -29.28 -0.62 -11.12
CA MET A 297 -28.19 -0.83 -12.11
C MET A 297 -27.42 0.42 -12.60
N GLY A 298 -26.28 0.70 -11.97
CA GLY A 298 -25.22 1.59 -12.47
C GLY A 298 -24.15 1.97 -11.44
N GLY A 299 -22.96 1.35 -11.51
CA GLY A 299 -21.70 1.80 -10.86
C GLY A 299 -21.63 1.74 -9.33
N LYS A 300 -21.12 0.62 -8.79
CA LYS A 300 -21.02 0.26 -7.36
C LYS A 300 -20.13 1.22 -6.52
N GLY A 301 -20.70 2.33 -6.10
CA GLY A 301 -20.24 3.14 -4.97
C GLY A 301 -21.40 4.03 -4.51
N SER A 302 -21.58 4.21 -3.21
CA SER A 302 -22.61 5.09 -2.66
C SER A 302 -22.34 6.55 -3.04
N ASP A 303 -23.38 7.38 -3.09
CA ASP A 303 -23.23 8.77 -3.54
C ASP A 303 -22.34 9.61 -2.61
N ASP A 304 -22.26 9.26 -1.32
CA ASP A 304 -21.37 9.91 -0.37
C ASP A 304 -19.88 9.59 -0.64
N VAL A 305 -19.50 8.35 -0.96
CA VAL A 305 -18.10 8.03 -1.35
C VAL A 305 -17.74 8.59 -2.73
N LYS A 306 -18.71 8.97 -3.55
CA LYS A 306 -18.51 9.74 -4.79
C LYS A 306 -18.25 11.22 -4.50
N LEU A 307 -18.42 11.69 -3.27
CA LEU A 307 -18.39 13.09 -2.86
C LEU A 307 -19.50 13.92 -3.52
N LYS A 308 -20.68 13.30 -3.70
CA LYS A 308 -21.88 14.01 -4.16
C LYS A 308 -22.61 14.60 -2.96
N TYR A 309 -23.19 15.77 -3.16
CA TYR A 309 -24.22 16.27 -2.26
C TYR A 309 -25.50 15.46 -2.42
N ILE A 310 -26.00 14.92 -1.30
CA ILE A 310 -27.26 14.15 -1.23
C ILE A 310 -28.35 15.06 -0.67
N ASP A 311 -28.19 15.47 0.59
CA ASP A 311 -29.03 16.44 1.29
C ASP A 311 -28.27 17.08 2.47
N ASP A 312 -28.98 17.86 3.30
CA ASP A 312 -28.39 18.52 4.48
C ASP A 312 -28.36 17.61 5.74
N SER A 313 -28.74 16.32 5.63
CA SER A 313 -28.80 15.38 6.76
C SER A 313 -27.47 14.65 6.97
N PHE A 314 -26.99 14.58 8.22
CA PHE A 314 -25.74 13.87 8.54
C PHE A 314 -25.83 12.36 8.28
N GLU A 315 -27.01 11.77 8.48
CA GLU A 315 -27.27 10.34 8.28
C GLU A 315 -27.16 9.90 6.81
N SER A 316 -27.12 10.85 5.87
CA SER A 316 -26.97 10.59 4.44
C SER A 316 -25.52 10.34 4.01
N TYR A 317 -24.54 10.63 4.89
CA TYR A 317 -23.10 10.50 4.60
C TYR A 317 -22.38 9.54 5.57
N PRO A 318 -22.93 8.36 5.88
CA PRO A 318 -22.36 7.48 6.89
C PRO A 318 -20.96 6.98 6.48
N ASN A 319 -20.72 6.76 5.18
CA ASN A 319 -19.42 6.27 4.70
C ASN A 319 -18.32 7.33 4.75
N ILE A 320 -18.66 8.61 4.98
CA ILE A 320 -17.69 9.66 5.27
C ILE A 320 -17.54 9.84 6.79
N PHE A 321 -18.65 10.08 7.50
CA PHE A 321 -18.60 10.50 8.89
C PHE A 321 -18.29 9.37 9.88
N ASP A 322 -18.72 8.14 9.62
CA ASP A 322 -18.36 7.00 10.48
C ASP A 322 -16.91 6.55 10.26
N ASN A 323 -16.29 7.02 9.17
CA ASN A 323 -14.92 6.74 8.78
C ASN A 323 -13.97 7.95 8.97
N ALA A 324 -14.40 8.98 9.69
CA ALA A 324 -13.54 10.08 10.09
C ALA A 324 -12.33 9.57 10.90
N LYS A 325 -11.17 10.18 10.67
CA LYS A 325 -9.89 9.88 11.34
C LYS A 325 -9.51 10.92 12.37
N THR A 326 -10.19 12.06 12.37
CA THR A 326 -10.17 13.07 13.41
C THR A 326 -11.49 13.07 14.19
N ASP A 327 -11.48 13.71 15.36
CA ASP A 327 -12.68 13.89 16.18
C ASP A 327 -13.55 15.03 15.62
N ILE A 328 -14.54 14.67 14.80
CA ILE A 328 -15.41 15.64 14.12
C ILE A 328 -16.60 16.11 14.97
N THR A 329 -16.96 17.39 14.84
CA THR A 329 -18.16 17.98 15.45
C THR A 329 -19.30 18.14 14.43
N ASP A 330 -20.52 18.42 14.91
CA ASP A 330 -21.65 18.73 14.02
C ASP A 330 -21.40 19.96 13.14
N ALA A 331 -20.59 20.93 13.61
CA ALA A 331 -20.22 22.09 12.82
C ALA A 331 -19.30 21.70 11.64
N ASP A 332 -18.40 20.73 11.84
CA ASP A 332 -17.54 20.21 10.79
C ASP A 332 -18.34 19.42 9.75
N LYS A 333 -19.29 18.60 10.21
CA LYS A 333 -20.23 17.89 9.32
C LYS A 333 -21.04 18.85 8.46
N SER A 334 -21.63 19.88 9.06
CA SER A 334 -22.37 20.91 8.32
C SER A 334 -21.48 21.62 7.29
N ARG A 335 -20.26 22.00 7.68
CA ARG A 335 -19.30 22.67 6.79
C ARG A 335 -18.90 21.79 5.60
N LEU A 336 -18.63 20.51 5.83
CA LEU A 336 -18.32 19.57 4.75
C LEU A 336 -19.51 19.42 3.79
N ILE A 337 -20.73 19.26 4.30
CA ILE A 337 -21.94 19.14 3.46
C ILE A 337 -22.15 20.39 2.60
N GLU A 338 -21.95 21.59 3.17
CA GLU A 338 -22.00 22.84 2.40
C GLU A 338 -20.95 22.86 1.28
N SER A 339 -19.75 22.35 1.55
CA SER A 339 -18.66 22.25 0.57
C SER A 339 -18.99 21.26 -0.55
N LEU A 340 -19.54 20.09 -0.21
CA LEU A 340 -20.02 19.09 -1.18
C LEU A 340 -21.17 19.63 -2.05
N LYS A 341 -22.05 20.45 -1.47
CA LYS A 341 -23.16 21.11 -2.19
C LYS A 341 -22.64 22.10 -3.22
N ALA A 342 -21.72 22.97 -2.82
CA ALA A 342 -21.08 23.92 -3.71
C ALA A 342 -20.31 23.21 -4.83
N LEU A 343 -19.52 22.18 -4.49
CA LEU A 343 -18.78 21.35 -5.44
C LEU A 343 -19.73 20.69 -6.46
N SER A 344 -20.80 20.03 -5.99
CA SER A 344 -21.75 19.32 -6.85
C SER A 344 -22.53 20.25 -7.78
N ASN A 345 -22.71 21.52 -7.39
CA ASN A 345 -23.40 22.53 -8.19
C ASN A 345 -22.45 23.34 -9.09
N GLY A 346 -21.13 23.14 -9.01
CA GLY A 346 -20.16 23.94 -9.75
C GLY A 346 -20.00 25.38 -9.22
N GLU A 347 -20.33 25.64 -7.95
CA GLU A 347 -20.41 26.98 -7.37
C GLU A 347 -19.14 27.34 -6.57
N ASN A 348 -18.45 28.42 -6.96
CA ASN A 348 -17.27 28.97 -6.25
C ASN A 348 -16.22 27.89 -5.90
N ILE A 349 -15.81 27.08 -6.88
CA ILE A 349 -14.91 25.93 -6.68
C ILE A 349 -13.64 26.31 -5.91
N GLU A 350 -13.06 27.48 -6.19
CA GLU A 350 -11.86 27.99 -5.52
C GLU A 350 -12.04 28.26 -4.01
N SER A 351 -13.27 28.27 -3.52
CA SER A 351 -13.59 28.45 -2.09
C SER A 351 -13.84 27.13 -1.36
N VAL A 352 -13.96 26.01 -2.10
CA VAL A 352 -14.30 24.70 -1.53
C VAL A 352 -13.33 23.58 -1.92
N VAL A 353 -12.41 23.84 -2.84
CA VAL A 353 -11.36 22.90 -3.27
C VAL A 353 -10.03 23.64 -3.33
N ASP A 354 -8.97 23.03 -2.82
CA ASP A 354 -7.62 23.49 -3.14
C ASP A 354 -7.28 23.08 -4.58
N ILE A 355 -7.43 24.05 -5.49
CA ILE A 355 -7.31 23.86 -6.94
C ILE A 355 -5.96 23.23 -7.31
N GLU A 356 -4.86 23.71 -6.71
CA GLU A 356 -3.53 23.23 -7.07
C GLU A 356 -3.32 21.80 -6.57
N GLN A 357 -3.66 21.52 -5.31
CA GLN A 357 -3.47 20.20 -4.70
C GLN A 357 -4.29 19.13 -5.42
N VAL A 358 -5.56 19.42 -5.72
CA VAL A 358 -6.45 18.44 -6.35
C VAL A 358 -6.09 18.19 -7.81
N ILE A 359 -5.73 19.22 -8.59
CA ILE A 359 -5.27 19.00 -9.97
C ILE A 359 -3.98 18.19 -9.99
N LYS A 360 -3.01 18.50 -9.12
CA LYS A 360 -1.75 17.74 -9.04
C LYS A 360 -1.96 16.29 -8.60
N TYR A 361 -2.88 16.05 -7.67
CA TYR A 361 -3.32 14.70 -7.31
C TYR A 361 -3.81 13.94 -8.55
N PHE A 362 -4.72 14.54 -9.33
CA PHE A 362 -5.28 13.88 -10.51
C PHE A 362 -4.29 13.70 -11.66
N VAL A 363 -3.29 14.59 -11.83
CA VAL A 363 -2.21 14.40 -12.81
C VAL A 363 -1.49 13.08 -12.56
N VAL A 364 -1.01 12.85 -11.33
CA VAL A 364 -0.28 11.62 -11.00
C VAL A 364 -1.23 10.42 -10.97
N HIS A 365 -2.41 10.56 -10.38
CA HIS A 365 -3.42 9.50 -10.29
C HIS A 365 -3.84 8.97 -11.68
N ASN A 366 -4.10 9.86 -12.64
CA ASN A 366 -4.52 9.49 -13.99
C ASN A 366 -3.32 9.02 -14.85
N PHE A 367 -2.11 9.50 -14.55
CA PHE A 367 -0.90 8.95 -15.16
C PHE A 367 -0.74 7.47 -14.81
N VAL A 368 -0.89 7.11 -13.53
CA VAL A 368 -0.70 5.74 -13.04
C VAL A 368 -1.90 4.84 -13.30
N VAL A 369 -3.01 5.30 -13.88
CA VAL A 369 -4.14 4.43 -14.27
C VAL A 369 -4.62 3.55 -13.10
N ASN A 370 -4.94 4.18 -11.97
CA ASN A 370 -5.41 3.46 -10.78
C ASN A 370 -6.94 3.32 -10.78
N GLY A 371 -7.42 2.17 -11.24
CA GLY A 371 -8.84 1.80 -11.19
C GLY A 371 -9.35 1.35 -9.83
N ASP A 372 -8.47 1.07 -8.87
CA ASP A 372 -8.78 0.63 -7.50
C ASP A 372 -8.94 1.84 -6.56
N SER A 373 -9.61 2.90 -7.04
CA SER A 373 -9.67 4.18 -6.35
C SER A 373 -10.83 5.06 -6.85
N TYR A 374 -10.79 6.38 -6.62
CA TYR A 374 -11.90 7.31 -6.87
C TYR A 374 -12.40 7.35 -8.33
N THR A 375 -11.50 7.26 -9.30
CA THR A 375 -11.85 7.23 -10.75
C THR A 375 -12.36 5.85 -11.21
N GLY A 376 -12.26 4.86 -10.33
CA GLY A 376 -12.69 3.48 -10.54
C GLY A 376 -14.18 3.23 -10.37
N SER A 377 -14.53 1.93 -10.41
CA SER A 377 -15.89 1.42 -10.21
C SER A 377 -16.26 1.23 -8.74
N MET A 378 -15.31 0.84 -7.89
CA MET A 378 -15.54 0.54 -6.46
C MET A 378 -15.43 1.77 -5.54
N ILE A 379 -14.72 2.83 -5.99
CA ILE A 379 -14.65 4.16 -5.34
C ILE A 379 -14.25 4.10 -3.85
N HIS A 380 -12.97 3.81 -3.61
CA HIS A 380 -12.35 3.74 -2.28
C HIS A 380 -10.88 4.19 -2.39
N ASN A 381 -10.04 3.86 -1.41
CA ASN A 381 -8.58 4.09 -1.46
C ASN A 381 -8.19 5.55 -1.76
N TYR A 382 -8.84 6.47 -1.05
CA TYR A 382 -8.43 7.86 -0.95
C TYR A 382 -8.81 8.39 0.44
N TYR A 383 -8.14 9.45 0.87
CA TYR A 383 -8.59 10.26 2.00
C TYR A 383 -9.05 11.61 1.49
N LEU A 384 -10.02 12.17 2.21
CA LEU A 384 -10.50 13.53 2.02
C LEU A 384 -10.03 14.35 3.22
N TYR A 385 -9.23 15.37 2.97
CA TYR A 385 -8.88 16.38 3.96
C TYR A 385 -9.74 17.61 3.75
N GLU A 386 -10.22 18.23 4.82
CA GLU A 386 -11.03 19.44 4.76
C GLU A 386 -10.56 20.44 5.83
N LYS A 387 -10.31 21.69 5.43
CA LYS A 387 -10.07 22.79 6.36
C LYS A 387 -10.81 24.05 5.94
N ASP A 388 -11.58 24.62 6.87
CA ASP A 388 -12.31 25.89 6.68
C ASP A 388 -13.24 25.91 5.44
N GLY A 389 -13.74 24.75 5.02
CA GLY A 389 -14.58 24.50 3.85
C GLY A 389 -13.81 24.06 2.60
N VAL A 390 -12.47 24.07 2.64
CA VAL A 390 -11.62 23.75 1.48
C VAL A 390 -11.16 22.30 1.53
N MET A 391 -11.45 21.55 0.47
CA MET A 391 -11.15 20.12 0.37
C MET A 391 -9.88 19.81 -0.43
N GLU A 392 -9.18 18.75 -0.03
CA GLU A 392 -8.03 18.14 -0.70
C GLU A 392 -8.19 16.60 -0.79
N MET A 393 -7.64 15.99 -1.83
CA MET A 393 -7.54 14.53 -1.94
C MET A 393 -6.13 14.05 -1.57
N LEU A 394 -6.05 12.99 -0.76
CA LEU A 394 -4.77 12.38 -0.37
C LEU A 394 -4.67 10.93 -0.86
N PRO A 395 -3.51 10.50 -1.39
CA PRO A 395 -3.34 9.18 -1.97
C PRO A 395 -3.23 8.08 -0.91
N TRP A 396 -3.86 6.94 -1.19
CA TRP A 396 -3.73 5.74 -0.37
C TRP A 396 -3.91 4.48 -1.22
N ASP A 397 -3.14 3.43 -0.93
CA ASP A 397 -3.25 2.07 -1.48
C ASP A 397 -3.20 2.01 -3.03
N TYR A 398 -1.99 2.10 -3.59
CA TYR A 398 -1.73 2.09 -5.03
C TYR A 398 -1.08 0.78 -5.52
N ASN A 399 -1.13 -0.29 -4.73
CA ASN A 399 -0.60 -1.60 -5.10
C ASN A 399 -1.27 -2.21 -6.37
N LEU A 400 -2.49 -1.79 -6.72
CA LEU A 400 -3.20 -2.19 -7.94
C LEU A 400 -3.21 -1.12 -9.05
N ALA A 401 -2.37 -0.09 -8.95
CA ALA A 401 -2.18 0.90 -10.00
C ALA A 401 -1.53 0.32 -11.28
N PHE A 402 -1.24 1.18 -12.25
CA PHE A 402 -0.63 0.87 -13.55
C PHE A 402 -1.48 -0.09 -14.39
N GLY A 403 -2.80 0.02 -14.29
CA GLY A 403 -3.78 -0.83 -14.98
C GLY A 403 -3.89 -2.26 -14.43
N THR A 404 -3.28 -2.55 -13.27
CA THR A 404 -3.23 -3.91 -12.70
C THR A 404 -4.48 -4.32 -11.94
N PHE A 405 -5.34 -3.37 -11.56
CA PHE A 405 -6.66 -3.62 -10.97
C PHE A 405 -7.61 -4.36 -11.93
N GLN A 406 -7.92 -3.76 -13.09
CA GLN A 406 -8.80 -4.39 -14.10
C GLN A 406 -8.08 -5.41 -14.98
N SER A 407 -6.79 -5.70 -14.73
CA SER A 407 -5.96 -6.53 -15.61
C SER A 407 -6.05 -6.11 -17.09
N SER A 408 -5.98 -4.81 -17.36
CA SER A 408 -6.15 -4.25 -18.70
C SER A 408 -5.08 -4.75 -19.67
N ASP A 409 -5.38 -4.78 -20.98
CA ASP A 409 -4.33 -4.96 -21.97
C ASP A 409 -3.35 -3.78 -21.92
N ALA A 410 -2.07 -4.08 -22.14
CA ALA A 410 -1.01 -3.09 -21.96
C ALA A 410 -1.16 -1.86 -22.87
N THR A 411 -1.62 -2.05 -24.11
CA THR A 411 -1.77 -0.95 -25.07
C THR A 411 -2.90 -0.01 -24.62
N SER A 412 -4.03 -0.53 -24.16
CA SER A 412 -5.11 0.30 -23.64
C SER A 412 -4.71 1.04 -22.36
N ALA A 413 -4.04 0.36 -21.41
CA ALA A 413 -3.57 0.99 -20.18
C ALA A 413 -2.56 2.12 -20.46
N VAL A 414 -1.55 1.87 -21.30
CA VAL A 414 -0.58 2.90 -21.72
C VAL A 414 -1.26 4.09 -22.40
N ASN A 415 -2.29 3.86 -23.20
CA ASN A 415 -2.99 4.90 -23.95
C ASN A 415 -4.27 5.40 -23.29
N SER A 416 -4.45 5.18 -21.99
CA SER A 416 -5.63 5.67 -21.26
C SER A 416 -5.78 7.19 -21.40
N ALA A 417 -7.01 7.64 -21.68
CA ALA A 417 -7.33 9.04 -21.95
C ALA A 417 -7.12 9.91 -20.69
N ILE A 418 -6.35 11.01 -20.81
CA ILE A 418 -6.10 11.91 -19.68
C ILE A 418 -7.28 12.85 -19.36
N ASP A 419 -8.18 13.08 -20.32
CA ASP A 419 -9.38 13.94 -20.19
C ASP A 419 -10.68 13.14 -20.05
N SER A 420 -10.58 11.81 -19.94
CA SER A 420 -11.72 10.94 -19.64
C SER A 420 -11.29 9.79 -18.71
N PRO A 421 -10.71 10.10 -17.52
CA PRO A 421 -10.00 9.12 -16.70
C PRO A 421 -10.92 8.21 -15.88
N VAL A 422 -12.24 8.40 -15.92
CA VAL A 422 -13.20 7.60 -15.13
C VAL A 422 -13.55 6.31 -15.88
N SER A 423 -13.29 5.16 -15.27
CA SER A 423 -13.61 3.83 -15.83
C SER A 423 -14.90 3.21 -15.30
N GLY A 424 -15.51 3.83 -14.29
CA GLY A 424 -16.62 3.30 -13.48
C GLY A 424 -17.88 4.17 -13.41
N GLY A 425 -18.27 4.81 -14.52
CA GLY A 425 -19.38 5.75 -14.60
C GLY A 425 -19.01 6.94 -15.49
N ASP A 426 -19.80 8.01 -15.45
CA ASP A 426 -19.49 9.24 -16.16
C ASP A 426 -18.64 10.19 -15.30
N ILE A 427 -17.89 11.07 -15.94
CA ILE A 427 -17.07 12.06 -15.22
C ILE A 427 -17.92 13.00 -14.36
N SER A 428 -19.12 13.35 -14.82
CA SER A 428 -20.11 14.14 -14.07
C SER A 428 -20.60 13.44 -12.80
N ASP A 429 -20.43 12.11 -12.69
CA ASP A 429 -20.72 11.37 -11.46
C ASP A 429 -19.58 11.43 -10.44
N ARG A 430 -18.52 12.19 -10.72
CA ARG A 430 -17.35 12.37 -9.85
C ARG A 430 -17.09 13.86 -9.65
N PRO A 431 -17.88 14.56 -8.79
CA PRO A 431 -17.78 16.01 -8.64
C PRO A 431 -16.36 16.52 -8.40
N MET A 432 -15.54 15.79 -7.63
CA MET A 432 -14.17 16.19 -7.29
C MET A 432 -13.20 16.23 -8.48
N ILE A 433 -13.51 15.55 -9.59
CA ILE A 433 -12.72 15.64 -10.84
C ILE A 433 -13.49 16.36 -11.96
N ALA A 434 -14.82 16.32 -11.94
CA ALA A 434 -15.67 16.87 -13.00
C ALA A 434 -15.38 18.36 -13.26
N TRP A 435 -15.23 19.16 -12.20
CA TRP A 435 -15.00 20.61 -12.30
C TRP A 435 -13.76 20.98 -13.11
N ILE A 436 -12.76 20.10 -13.18
CA ILE A 436 -11.53 20.31 -13.98
C ILE A 436 -11.88 20.38 -15.47
N PHE A 437 -12.82 19.55 -15.93
CA PHE A 437 -13.14 19.37 -17.35
C PHE A 437 -14.40 20.13 -17.79
N GLU A 438 -15.17 20.67 -16.84
CA GLU A 438 -16.31 21.56 -17.11
C GLU A 438 -15.88 23.01 -17.35
N ASN A 439 -14.63 23.36 -17.01
CA ASN A 439 -14.07 24.70 -17.18
C ASN A 439 -12.74 24.64 -17.96
N GLU A 440 -12.68 25.36 -19.08
CA GLU A 440 -11.50 25.41 -19.95
C GLU A 440 -10.24 25.94 -19.25
N GLU A 441 -10.36 26.87 -18.29
CA GLU A 441 -9.22 27.38 -17.51
C GLU A 441 -8.61 26.28 -16.65
N TYR A 442 -9.45 25.51 -15.95
CA TYR A 442 -8.97 24.40 -15.12
C TYR A 442 -8.47 23.21 -15.95
N THR A 443 -9.08 22.94 -17.11
CA THR A 443 -8.57 21.93 -18.05
C THR A 443 -7.17 22.32 -18.56
N ASN A 444 -6.97 23.59 -18.93
CA ASN A 444 -5.65 24.08 -19.35
C ASN A 444 -4.62 24.00 -18.22
N LEU A 445 -5.01 24.33 -16.98
CA LEU A 445 -4.13 24.21 -15.82
C LEU A 445 -3.76 22.74 -15.54
N TYR A 446 -4.72 21.82 -15.68
CA TYR A 446 -4.45 20.37 -15.61
C TYR A 446 -3.45 19.92 -16.68
N HIS A 447 -3.60 20.36 -17.93
CA HIS A 447 -2.63 20.06 -18.99
C HIS A 447 -1.25 20.68 -18.76
N GLU A 448 -1.19 21.90 -18.21
CA GLU A 448 0.07 22.56 -17.83
C GLU A 448 0.79 21.73 -16.75
N TYR A 449 0.09 21.34 -15.69
CA TYR A 449 0.65 20.50 -14.64
C TYR A 449 1.02 19.10 -15.16
N PHE A 450 0.25 18.50 -16.05
CA PHE A 450 0.62 17.23 -16.67
C PHE A 450 1.91 17.37 -17.49
N SER A 451 2.03 18.44 -18.29
CA SER A 451 3.25 18.73 -19.05
C SER A 451 4.44 18.97 -18.13
N GLN A 452 4.25 19.68 -17.00
CA GLN A 452 5.29 19.89 -16.00
C GLN A 452 5.73 18.56 -15.39
N PHE A 453 4.79 17.72 -14.96
CA PHE A 453 5.06 16.40 -14.38
C PHE A 453 5.89 15.52 -15.33
N ILE A 454 5.50 15.44 -16.61
CA ILE A 454 6.26 14.70 -17.61
C ILE A 454 7.68 15.26 -17.77
N SER A 455 7.81 16.59 -17.88
CA SER A 455 9.11 17.22 -18.08
C SER A 455 10.06 17.03 -16.89
N GLU A 456 9.56 17.25 -15.67
CA GLU A 456 10.36 17.22 -14.45
C GLU A 456 10.71 15.80 -14.01
N TYR A 457 9.83 14.83 -14.25
CA TYR A 457 9.98 13.48 -13.74
C TYR A 457 10.49 12.48 -14.79
N PHE A 458 9.99 12.56 -16.03
CA PHE A 458 10.33 11.62 -17.10
C PHE A 458 11.39 12.15 -18.05
N ASP A 459 11.19 13.32 -18.67
CA ASP A 459 12.16 13.87 -19.64
C ASP A 459 13.51 14.23 -19.00
N SER A 460 13.51 14.55 -17.71
CA SER A 460 14.72 14.80 -16.93
C SER A 460 15.56 13.53 -16.66
N GLY A 461 14.99 12.35 -16.91
CA GLY A 461 15.57 11.04 -16.57
C GLY A 461 15.57 10.76 -15.07
N LYS A 462 14.76 11.46 -14.27
CA LYS A 462 14.64 11.25 -12.83
C LYS A 462 13.98 9.92 -12.50
N PHE A 463 12.83 9.62 -13.13
CA PHE A 463 12.11 8.37 -12.93
C PHE A 463 12.99 7.15 -13.16
N GLU A 464 13.69 7.09 -14.29
CA GLU A 464 14.54 5.94 -14.62
C GLU A 464 15.64 5.71 -13.58
N LYS A 465 16.25 6.79 -13.08
CA LYS A 465 17.26 6.69 -12.01
C LYS A 465 16.64 6.21 -10.70
N GLU A 466 15.45 6.70 -10.35
CA GLU A 466 14.77 6.31 -9.12
C GLU A 466 14.39 4.83 -9.16
N ILE A 467 13.70 4.37 -10.21
CA ILE A 467 13.29 2.96 -10.32
C ILE A 467 14.48 2.01 -10.40
N ASP A 468 15.56 2.37 -11.10
CA ASP A 468 16.77 1.54 -11.16
C ASP A 468 17.46 1.47 -9.79
N ALA A 469 17.59 2.61 -9.09
CA ALA A 469 18.22 2.67 -7.78
C ALA A 469 17.42 1.90 -6.73
N VAL A 470 16.09 2.06 -6.68
CA VAL A 470 15.28 1.33 -5.70
C VAL A 470 15.26 -0.17 -6.00
N THR A 471 15.21 -0.58 -7.28
CA THR A 471 15.33 -1.99 -7.68
C THR A 471 16.63 -2.58 -7.16
N GLU A 472 17.77 -1.90 -7.35
CA GLU A 472 19.07 -2.33 -6.86
C GLU A 472 19.10 -2.45 -5.32
N ILE A 473 18.56 -1.45 -4.61
CA ILE A 473 18.55 -1.42 -3.13
C ILE A 473 17.77 -2.60 -2.55
N ILE A 474 16.60 -2.93 -3.11
CA ILE A 474 15.71 -3.96 -2.55
C ILE A 474 16.01 -5.38 -3.04
N SER A 475 16.69 -5.53 -4.19
CA SER A 475 16.94 -6.84 -4.82
C SER A 475 17.51 -7.91 -3.87
N PRO A 476 18.57 -7.63 -3.08
CA PRO A 476 19.12 -8.62 -2.15
C PRO A 476 18.15 -9.04 -1.06
N TYR A 477 17.21 -8.17 -0.70
CA TYR A 477 16.21 -8.41 0.34
C TYR A 477 15.03 -9.21 -0.20
N VAL A 478 14.61 -8.98 -1.44
CA VAL A 478 13.62 -9.81 -2.14
C VAL A 478 14.14 -11.24 -2.28
N GLU A 479 15.41 -11.41 -2.70
CA GLU A 479 16.01 -12.74 -2.89
C GLU A 479 15.97 -13.58 -1.60
N LYS A 480 16.41 -13.00 -0.48
CA LYS A 480 16.48 -13.67 0.82
C LYS A 480 15.15 -13.72 1.60
N ASP A 481 14.09 -13.05 1.14
CA ASP A 481 12.81 -13.01 1.86
C ASP A 481 12.21 -14.43 1.97
N PRO A 482 12.01 -14.97 3.19
CA PRO A 482 11.47 -16.32 3.39
C PRO A 482 9.94 -16.41 3.22
N THR A 483 9.23 -15.29 3.21
CA THR A 483 7.76 -15.22 3.15
C THR A 483 7.21 -14.59 1.86
N LYS A 484 8.08 -14.15 0.94
CA LYS A 484 7.73 -13.48 -0.34
C LYS A 484 6.56 -14.10 -1.10
N PHE A 485 5.70 -13.23 -1.65
CA PHE A 485 4.57 -13.64 -2.49
C PHE A 485 4.98 -14.02 -3.92
N CYS A 486 6.04 -13.42 -4.46
CA CYS A 486 6.62 -13.74 -5.75
C CYS A 486 8.08 -14.15 -5.61
N ASP A 487 8.61 -14.93 -6.55
CA ASP A 487 10.04 -15.25 -6.59
C ASP A 487 10.88 -14.11 -7.17
N TYR A 488 12.20 -14.24 -7.05
CA TYR A 488 13.13 -13.20 -7.48
C TYR A 488 13.07 -12.92 -8.99
N ASP A 489 12.90 -13.96 -9.81
CA ASP A 489 12.80 -13.81 -11.26
C ASP A 489 11.53 -13.05 -11.67
N SER A 490 10.40 -13.34 -11.00
CA SER A 490 9.15 -12.61 -11.17
C SER A 490 9.28 -11.14 -10.76
N PHE A 491 10.02 -10.87 -9.67
CA PHE A 491 10.33 -9.49 -9.26
C PHE A 491 11.16 -8.74 -10.31
N VAL A 492 12.24 -9.33 -10.81
CA VAL A 492 13.10 -8.71 -11.83
C VAL A 492 12.31 -8.42 -13.11
N LEU A 493 11.47 -9.37 -13.54
CA LEU A 493 10.58 -9.19 -14.68
C LEU A 493 9.55 -8.08 -14.43
N GLY A 494 8.87 -8.10 -13.29
CA GLY A 494 7.88 -7.11 -12.88
C GLY A 494 8.46 -5.70 -12.82
N ALA A 495 9.63 -5.52 -12.20
CA ALA A 495 10.34 -4.24 -12.13
C ALA A 495 10.69 -3.68 -13.53
N SER A 496 11.23 -4.53 -14.41
CA SER A 496 11.52 -4.18 -15.80
C SER A 496 10.25 -3.80 -16.57
N THR A 497 9.16 -4.54 -16.37
CA THR A 497 7.86 -4.26 -17.02
C THR A 497 7.27 -2.94 -16.53
N LEU A 498 7.31 -2.65 -15.23
CA LEU A 498 6.85 -1.38 -14.66
C LEU A 498 7.62 -0.18 -15.21
N LYS A 499 8.95 -0.29 -15.31
CA LYS A 499 9.79 0.73 -15.94
C LYS A 499 9.33 1.02 -17.37
N LYS A 500 9.17 -0.03 -18.19
CA LYS A 500 8.73 0.10 -19.59
C LYS A 500 7.32 0.69 -19.68
N PHE A 501 6.38 0.24 -18.86
CA PHE A 501 5.02 0.76 -18.81
C PHE A 501 5.04 2.27 -18.60
N CYS A 502 5.75 2.75 -17.57
CA CYS A 502 5.79 4.17 -17.24
C CYS A 502 6.41 5.01 -18.35
N MET A 503 7.48 4.53 -19.01
CA MET A 503 8.09 5.24 -20.14
C MET A 503 7.15 5.34 -21.34
N LEU A 504 6.46 4.25 -21.69
CA LEU A 504 5.46 4.25 -22.76
C LEU A 504 4.25 5.13 -22.41
N ARG A 505 3.84 5.13 -21.15
CA ARG A 505 2.75 5.97 -20.64
C ARG A 505 3.11 7.45 -20.74
N ALA A 506 4.33 7.84 -20.37
CA ALA A 506 4.83 9.21 -20.52
C ALA A 506 4.87 9.66 -21.99
N GLU A 507 5.27 8.77 -22.90
CA GLU A 507 5.20 9.04 -24.33
C GLU A 507 3.75 9.23 -24.81
N SER A 508 2.82 8.35 -24.39
CA SER A 508 1.41 8.44 -24.78
C SER A 508 0.78 9.75 -24.29
N VAL A 509 1.01 10.11 -23.03
CA VAL A 509 0.55 11.37 -22.44
C VAL A 509 1.10 12.56 -23.23
N SER A 510 2.40 12.57 -23.54
CA SER A 510 3.01 13.66 -24.33
C SER A 510 2.34 13.84 -25.70
N ARG A 511 1.96 12.72 -26.34
CA ARG A 511 1.22 12.71 -27.60
C ARG A 511 -0.25 13.12 -27.44
N GLN A 512 -0.87 12.88 -26.28
CA GLN A 512 -2.21 13.38 -25.96
C GLN A 512 -2.19 14.90 -25.77
N LEU A 513 -1.25 15.42 -24.97
CA LEU A 513 -1.08 16.86 -24.71
C LEU A 513 -0.79 17.67 -25.97
N ASN A 514 -0.09 17.09 -26.95
CA ASN A 514 0.20 17.76 -28.23
C ASN A 514 -0.84 17.49 -29.34
N GLY A 515 -1.89 16.71 -29.04
CA GLY A 515 -2.99 16.40 -29.97
C GLY A 515 -2.72 15.35 -31.04
N THR A 516 -1.62 14.60 -30.95
CA THR A 516 -1.32 13.48 -31.87
C THR A 516 -2.12 12.21 -31.53
N ILE A 517 -2.48 12.04 -30.25
CA ILE A 517 -3.43 11.04 -29.75
C ILE A 517 -4.61 11.79 -29.12
N SER A 518 -5.84 11.26 -29.21
CA SER A 518 -6.98 11.85 -28.50
C SER A 518 -6.75 11.81 -26.99
N SER A 519 -6.95 12.93 -26.31
CA SER A 519 -6.92 12.99 -24.84
C SER A 519 -8.21 12.49 -24.20
N THR A 520 -9.27 12.26 -24.98
CA THR A 520 -10.56 11.68 -24.56
C THR A 520 -10.72 10.26 -25.10
N ASN A 521 -11.71 9.51 -24.60
CA ASN A 521 -12.07 8.16 -25.09
C ASN A 521 -12.63 8.12 -26.54
N SER A 522 -12.53 9.23 -27.28
CA SER A 522 -12.84 9.28 -28.71
C SER A 522 -11.90 8.38 -29.51
N GLN A 523 -12.40 7.80 -30.61
CA GLN A 523 -11.65 6.85 -31.44
C GLN A 523 -10.37 7.48 -32.01
N SER A 524 -9.22 7.10 -31.45
CA SER A 524 -7.92 7.28 -32.09
C SER A 524 -7.67 6.14 -33.07
N SER A 525 -6.99 6.42 -34.18
CA SER A 525 -6.54 5.35 -35.07
C SER A 525 -5.56 4.44 -34.34
N LEU A 526 -5.66 3.11 -34.47
CA LEU A 526 -4.70 2.19 -33.83
C LEU A 526 -3.25 2.48 -34.23
N SER A 527 -3.02 3.05 -35.42
CA SER A 527 -1.70 3.47 -35.90
C SER A 527 -1.10 4.70 -35.20
N SER A 528 -1.90 5.50 -34.49
CA SER A 528 -1.40 6.69 -33.77
C SER A 528 -1.06 6.40 -32.30
N LEU A 529 -1.57 5.30 -31.75
CA LEU A 529 -1.32 4.89 -30.36
C LEU A 529 0.15 4.50 -30.12
N VAL A 530 0.59 4.60 -28.88
CA VAL A 530 1.88 4.05 -28.45
C VAL A 530 1.74 2.53 -28.34
N ASP A 531 2.60 1.78 -29.03
CA ASP A 531 2.59 0.32 -29.00
C ASP A 531 3.18 -0.20 -27.70
N ALA A 532 2.37 -0.92 -26.92
CA ALA A 532 2.78 -1.58 -25.68
C ALA A 532 2.65 -3.11 -25.75
N SER A 533 2.53 -3.68 -26.95
CA SER A 533 2.42 -5.14 -27.14
C SER A 533 3.64 -5.94 -26.65
N GLY A 534 4.78 -5.27 -26.43
CA GLY A 534 6.00 -5.85 -25.89
C GLY A 534 6.05 -6.02 -24.38
N ILE A 535 5.00 -5.65 -23.64
CA ILE A 535 4.90 -5.84 -22.18
C ILE A 535 3.59 -6.53 -21.81
N ASN A 536 3.59 -7.24 -20.69
CA ASN A 536 2.41 -7.87 -20.13
C ASN A 536 2.13 -7.31 -18.73
N ILE A 537 0.95 -6.69 -18.54
CA ILE A 537 0.57 -6.05 -17.28
C ILE A 537 0.59 -7.03 -16.11
N SER A 538 0.27 -8.32 -16.35
CA SER A 538 0.28 -9.34 -15.29
C SER A 538 1.65 -9.60 -14.67
N ASP A 539 2.74 -9.28 -15.37
CA ASP A 539 4.10 -9.45 -14.85
C ASP A 539 4.34 -8.54 -13.62
N MET A 540 3.61 -7.43 -13.51
CA MET A 540 3.68 -6.50 -12.37
C MET A 540 2.84 -6.96 -11.18
N GLY A 541 2.15 -8.10 -11.26
CA GLY A 541 1.15 -8.55 -10.28
C GLY A 541 -0.20 -7.86 -10.48
N THR A 542 -1.29 -8.62 -10.30
CA THR A 542 -2.67 -8.18 -10.51
C THR A 542 -3.58 -8.69 -9.39
N MET A 543 -4.82 -8.18 -9.33
CA MET A 543 -5.79 -8.57 -8.31
C MET A 543 -6.02 -10.11 -8.25
N SER A 544 -6.12 -10.79 -9.40
CA SER A 544 -6.43 -12.23 -9.53
C SER A 544 -5.34 -13.18 -9.00
N MET A 545 -4.13 -12.68 -8.70
CA MET A 545 -3.08 -13.50 -8.10
C MET A 545 -3.41 -13.96 -6.65
N GLY A 546 -4.42 -13.37 -6.01
CA GLY A 546 -4.90 -13.78 -4.68
C GLY A 546 -5.75 -15.06 -4.67
N GLY A 547 -6.21 -15.52 -5.83
CA GLY A 547 -7.11 -16.66 -5.99
C GLY A 547 -6.56 -17.68 -6.99
N ARG A 548 -5.64 -18.55 -6.54
CA ARG A 548 -5.38 -19.85 -7.18
C ARG A 548 -4.84 -19.79 -8.63
N GLY A 549 -3.58 -19.42 -8.81
CA GLY A 549 -2.87 -19.73 -10.05
C GLY A 549 -1.49 -19.10 -10.19
N GLY A 550 -0.43 -19.79 -9.74
CA GLY A 550 0.94 -19.29 -9.99
C GLY A 550 2.13 -19.99 -9.33
N MET A 551 1.95 -20.94 -8.40
CA MET A 551 3.10 -21.64 -7.78
C MET A 551 3.28 -23.07 -8.32
N PRO A 552 4.43 -23.40 -8.93
CA PRO A 552 4.85 -24.79 -9.14
C PRO A 552 5.07 -25.46 -7.78
N GLY A 553 4.46 -26.62 -7.58
CA GLY A 553 4.40 -27.31 -6.29
C GLY A 553 5.76 -27.57 -5.65
N GLY A 554 5.98 -26.96 -4.49
CA GLY A 554 6.91 -27.44 -3.46
C GLY A 554 6.12 -28.08 -2.33
N GLU A 555 6.18 -29.40 -2.19
CA GLU A 555 5.57 -30.13 -1.08
C GLU A 555 6.19 -29.68 0.25
N ARG A 556 5.37 -29.14 1.17
CA ARG A 556 5.77 -29.02 2.59
C ARG A 556 5.55 -30.37 3.30
N PRO A 557 6.42 -30.77 4.24
CA PRO A 557 6.20 -31.95 5.08
C PRO A 557 4.94 -31.77 5.95
N GLN A 558 4.06 -32.77 5.95
CA GLN A 558 2.83 -32.77 6.75
C GLN A 558 3.13 -32.59 8.25
N LYS A 559 2.58 -31.52 8.84
CA LYS A 559 2.48 -31.34 10.30
C LYS A 559 1.37 -32.29 10.79
N ASN A 560 1.75 -33.37 11.46
CA ASN A 560 0.85 -34.39 11.97
C ASN A 560 0.12 -33.86 13.23
N PRO A 561 -1.21 -33.70 13.26
CA PRO A 561 -1.92 -33.18 14.41
C PRO A 561 -2.39 -34.35 15.28
N ASP A 562 -1.52 -34.89 16.13
CA ASP A 562 -2.00 -35.66 17.27
C ASP A 562 -0.94 -35.81 18.38
N GLN A 563 -1.00 -34.93 19.38
CA GLN A 563 -0.48 -35.18 20.72
C GLN A 563 -1.37 -34.50 21.77
N THR A 564 -2.54 -35.08 22.01
CA THR A 564 -3.27 -34.84 23.26
C THR A 564 -2.75 -35.79 24.36
N LYS A 565 -2.34 -35.21 25.50
CA LYS A 565 -1.93 -35.95 26.70
C LYS A 565 -3.13 -36.65 27.37
N PRO A 566 -2.93 -37.81 28.02
CA PRO A 566 -4.02 -38.68 28.45
C PRO A 566 -4.60 -38.29 29.83
N ALA A 567 -5.92 -38.43 29.97
CA ALA A 567 -6.61 -38.52 31.26
C ALA A 567 -7.14 -39.95 31.48
N GLU A 568 -7.03 -40.40 32.72
CA GLU A 568 -7.31 -41.73 33.24
C GLU A 568 -8.78 -42.17 33.06
N GLU A 569 -9.01 -43.42 32.63
CA GLU A 569 -9.82 -44.43 33.33
C GLU A 569 -9.86 -45.76 32.54
N SER A 570 -9.72 -46.87 33.27
CA SER A 570 -9.73 -48.27 32.79
C SER A 570 -11.11 -48.92 33.03
N PRO A 571 -11.40 -50.17 32.63
CA PRO A 571 -11.05 -50.94 31.41
C PRO A 571 -12.27 -51.74 30.82
N LYS A 572 -11.96 -52.62 29.84
CA LYS A 572 -12.42 -54.03 29.66
C LYS A 572 -13.42 -54.36 28.52
N PRO A 573 -13.47 -55.62 28.02
CA PRO A 573 -12.59 -56.16 26.97
C PRO A 573 -13.39 -56.87 25.84
N SER A 574 -12.68 -57.42 24.84
CA SER A 574 -13.00 -58.62 24.02
C SER A 574 -12.40 -58.43 22.61
N GLU A 575 -11.78 -59.37 21.91
CA GLU A 575 -11.45 -60.79 22.10
C GLU A 575 -10.54 -61.13 20.88
N THR A 576 -9.50 -61.96 21.09
CA THR A 576 -8.92 -62.95 20.14
C THR A 576 -8.51 -62.50 18.71
N THR A 577 -7.33 -62.78 18.13
CA THR A 577 -6.53 -64.03 18.13
C THR A 577 -5.22 -63.81 17.35
N THR A 578 -4.20 -64.62 17.69
CA THR A 578 -3.08 -65.15 16.85
C THR A 578 -1.95 -64.25 16.34
N VAL A 579 -0.75 -64.54 16.89
CA VAL A 579 0.59 -64.30 16.35
C VAL A 579 0.93 -65.37 15.28
N PRO A 580 1.86 -65.12 14.34
CA PRO A 580 3.22 -65.62 14.58
C PRO A 580 4.37 -64.69 14.13
N ASN A 581 5.49 -64.84 14.83
CA ASN A 581 6.83 -64.29 14.58
C ASN A 581 7.31 -64.41 13.12
N THR A 582 7.97 -63.35 12.61
CA THR A 582 9.27 -63.49 11.93
C THR A 582 10.12 -62.23 12.16
N GLU A 583 11.38 -62.44 12.55
CA GLU A 583 12.43 -61.42 12.66
C GLU A 583 12.71 -60.74 11.31
N VAL A 584 12.89 -59.41 11.32
CA VAL A 584 13.55 -58.67 10.21
C VAL A 584 14.47 -57.61 10.80
N GLN A 585 15.75 -57.74 10.48
CA GLN A 585 16.81 -56.75 10.67
C GLN A 585 16.49 -55.49 9.86
N THR A 586 16.56 -54.31 10.50
CA THR A 586 16.54 -53.02 9.79
C THR A 586 17.94 -52.44 9.71
N THR A 587 18.47 -52.47 8.49
CA THR A 587 19.61 -51.68 8.01
C THR A 587 19.23 -50.19 8.00
N GLN A 588 20.07 -49.34 8.59
CA GLN A 588 19.99 -47.87 8.42
C GLN A 588 20.58 -47.44 7.06
N PRO A 589 19.98 -46.47 6.34
CA PRO A 589 20.60 -45.82 5.20
C PRO A 589 21.56 -44.69 5.63
N GLN A 590 22.76 -44.66 5.06
CA GLN A 590 23.69 -43.51 5.14
C GLN A 590 23.18 -42.33 4.29
N PRO A 591 23.43 -41.07 4.71
CA PRO A 591 23.27 -39.89 3.85
C PRO A 591 24.43 -39.78 2.83
N PRO A 592 24.20 -39.10 1.69
CA PRO A 592 25.16 -39.00 0.58
C PRO A 592 26.34 -38.05 0.89
N GLU A 593 27.53 -38.44 0.45
CA GLU A 593 28.76 -37.63 0.48
C GLU A 593 28.68 -36.47 -0.54
N MET A 594 28.82 -35.24 -0.05
CA MET A 594 29.08 -34.05 -0.87
C MET A 594 30.57 -33.72 -0.79
N ASN A 595 31.27 -33.91 -1.90
CA ASN A 595 32.65 -33.46 -2.10
C ASN A 595 32.66 -31.95 -2.40
N GLY A 596 33.23 -31.16 -1.50
CA GLY A 596 33.61 -29.76 -1.71
C GLY A 596 34.76 -29.41 -0.78
N ASP A 597 35.92 -29.07 -1.34
CA ASP A 597 37.16 -28.78 -0.64
C ASP A 597 37.03 -27.57 0.31
N PHE A 598 37.26 -27.79 1.61
CA PHE A 598 37.62 -26.73 2.56
C PHE A 598 39.15 -26.65 2.68
N PRO A 599 39.77 -25.47 2.76
CA PRO A 599 41.21 -25.36 2.93
C PRO A 599 41.67 -25.91 4.30
N GLU A 600 42.68 -26.77 4.30
CA GLU A 600 43.32 -27.33 5.50
C GLU A 600 43.93 -26.22 6.38
N PHE A 601 43.72 -26.33 7.70
CA PHE A 601 44.32 -25.46 8.72
C PHE A 601 45.64 -26.07 9.20
N ASN A 602 46.77 -25.36 9.01
CA ASN A 602 48.12 -25.93 9.12
C ASN A 602 48.70 -26.00 10.55
N GLY A 603 47.88 -25.88 11.59
CA GLY A 603 48.29 -26.15 12.97
C GLY A 603 49.31 -25.20 13.61
N GLU A 604 49.61 -24.05 12.99
CA GLU A 604 50.49 -23.02 13.60
C GLU A 604 49.66 -21.87 14.17
N LEU A 605 49.84 -21.59 15.48
CA LEU A 605 49.30 -20.39 16.12
C LEU A 605 50.04 -19.15 15.57
N PRO A 606 49.35 -18.01 15.37
CA PRO A 606 50.00 -16.78 14.90
C PRO A 606 51.16 -16.35 15.81
N GLU A 607 52.23 -15.80 15.22
CA GLU A 607 53.33 -15.18 15.99
C GLU A 607 52.77 -14.10 16.93
N GLY A 608 52.94 -14.29 18.24
CA GLY A 608 52.45 -13.38 19.27
C GLY A 608 51.17 -13.82 19.99
N PHE A 609 50.58 -14.96 19.61
CA PHE A 609 49.44 -15.54 20.33
C PHE A 609 49.87 -16.15 21.68
N ASP A 610 49.19 -15.79 22.77
CA ASP A 610 49.44 -16.33 24.12
C ASP A 610 48.70 -17.67 24.30
N PRO A 611 49.41 -18.81 24.40
CA PRO A 611 48.77 -20.13 24.50
C PRO A 611 47.94 -20.32 25.78
N SER A 612 48.12 -19.47 26.79
CA SER A 612 47.36 -19.52 28.04
C SER A 612 45.90 -19.08 27.89
N GLN A 613 45.52 -18.51 26.73
CA GLN A 613 44.14 -18.14 26.40
C GLN A 613 43.30 -19.27 25.81
N LEU A 614 43.89 -20.45 25.55
CA LEU A 614 43.14 -21.62 25.09
C LEU A 614 42.45 -22.33 26.29
N PRO A 615 41.25 -22.91 26.09
CA PRO A 615 40.61 -23.72 27.13
C PRO A 615 41.52 -24.86 27.59
N GLU A 616 41.52 -25.18 28.89
CA GLU A 616 42.28 -26.31 29.43
C GLU A 616 41.89 -27.61 28.70
N GLY A 617 42.87 -28.26 28.06
CA GLY A 617 42.67 -29.51 27.31
C GLY A 617 42.29 -29.36 25.83
N PHE A 618 42.23 -28.13 25.30
CA PHE A 618 41.98 -27.90 23.87
C PHE A 618 43.29 -27.99 23.06
N ASP A 619 43.31 -28.88 22.06
CA ASP A 619 44.40 -29.03 21.10
C ASP A 619 44.02 -28.38 19.75
N PRO A 620 44.58 -27.21 19.41
CA PRO A 620 44.28 -26.51 18.16
C PRO A 620 44.76 -27.22 16.90
N SER A 621 45.57 -28.29 17.03
CA SER A 621 46.00 -29.12 15.89
C SER A 621 45.03 -30.27 15.55
N SER A 622 43.99 -30.48 16.36
CA SER A 622 43.05 -31.61 16.22
C SER A 622 41.93 -31.41 15.19
N GLY A 623 41.83 -30.22 14.59
CA GLY A 623 40.76 -29.88 13.63
C GLY A 623 39.35 -29.78 14.24
N GLN A 624 39.22 -29.84 15.58
CA GLN A 624 37.95 -29.73 16.28
C GLN A 624 37.66 -28.27 16.66
N THR A 625 36.39 -27.86 16.54
CA THR A 625 35.91 -26.59 17.10
C THR A 625 35.87 -26.70 18.64
N PRO A 626 36.26 -25.63 19.39
CA PRO A 626 36.21 -25.68 20.85
C PRO A 626 34.78 -25.92 21.35
N PRO A 627 34.58 -26.74 22.40
CA PRO A 627 33.27 -26.91 23.00
C PRO A 627 32.86 -25.61 23.71
N MET A 628 31.94 -24.85 23.12
CA MET A 628 31.42 -23.60 23.67
C MET A 628 30.30 -23.87 24.68
N ASN A 629 30.66 -24.11 25.94
CA ASN A 629 29.69 -24.08 27.05
C ASN A 629 29.56 -22.65 27.59
N GLY A 630 28.94 -21.77 26.80
CA GLY A 630 28.25 -20.56 27.29
C GLY A 630 29.07 -19.37 27.81
N GLU A 631 30.38 -19.46 28.06
CA GLU A 631 31.20 -18.30 28.43
C GLU A 631 32.59 -18.34 27.79
N LEU A 632 32.98 -17.26 27.12
CA LEU A 632 34.35 -17.05 26.62
C LEU A 632 35.30 -16.75 27.80
N PRO A 633 36.56 -17.23 27.76
CA PRO A 633 37.58 -16.80 28.73
C PRO A 633 37.72 -15.28 28.73
N LYS A 634 37.87 -14.67 29.92
CA LYS A 634 38.07 -13.21 30.05
C LYS A 634 39.30 -12.78 29.25
N GLY A 635 39.08 -11.95 28.23
CA GLY A 635 40.12 -11.40 27.37
C GLY A 635 40.34 -12.14 26.04
N PHE A 636 39.51 -13.14 25.71
CA PHE A 636 39.52 -13.79 24.40
C PHE A 636 38.88 -12.88 23.34
N ASP A 637 39.63 -12.55 22.29
CA ASP A 637 39.17 -11.76 21.14
C ASP A 637 39.07 -12.66 19.88
N PRO A 638 37.85 -13.05 19.46
CA PRO A 638 37.64 -13.93 18.32
C PRO A 638 38.09 -13.32 16.98
N SER A 639 38.22 -11.98 16.90
CA SER A 639 38.60 -11.27 15.67
C SER A 639 40.07 -11.50 15.26
N GLN A 640 40.88 -12.05 16.16
CA GLN A 640 42.30 -12.36 15.92
C GLN A 640 42.52 -13.77 15.31
N MET A 641 41.47 -14.56 15.07
CA MET A 641 41.57 -15.86 14.39
C MET A 641 41.26 -15.73 12.90
N PRO A 642 42.19 -16.11 12.00
CA PRO A 642 41.88 -16.19 10.58
C PRO A 642 40.98 -17.40 10.33
N ASN A 643 39.73 -17.16 9.90
CA ASN A 643 38.67 -18.12 9.54
C ASN A 643 37.57 -18.45 10.58
N PHE A 644 37.27 -17.57 11.55
CA PHE A 644 36.06 -17.72 12.36
C PHE A 644 34.82 -17.18 11.58
N SER A 645 34.06 -18.07 10.92
CA SER A 645 32.85 -17.72 10.15
C SER A 645 31.53 -18.18 10.79
N GLY A 646 31.54 -18.58 12.06
CA GLY A 646 30.33 -18.95 12.81
C GLY A 646 29.84 -17.83 13.72
N GLY A 647 28.63 -17.31 13.46
CA GLY A 647 27.94 -16.42 14.38
C GLY A 647 27.59 -17.13 15.70
N PHE A 648 27.70 -16.42 16.83
CA PHE A 648 27.27 -16.93 18.13
C PHE A 648 25.74 -16.78 18.29
N PRO A 649 25.03 -17.82 18.76
CA PRO A 649 23.64 -17.69 19.17
C PRO A 649 23.52 -16.93 20.50
N ALA A 650 22.52 -16.06 20.61
CA ALA A 650 22.22 -15.28 21.80
C ALA A 650 21.55 -16.13 22.90
N SER A 651 22.19 -16.13 24.08
CA SER A 651 21.67 -16.41 25.45
C SER A 651 21.14 -17.81 25.83
N PRO A 652 21.45 -18.33 27.04
CA PRO A 652 20.94 -19.61 27.55
C PRO A 652 19.64 -19.47 28.40
N PRO A 653 18.92 -20.58 28.65
CA PRO A 653 17.68 -20.58 29.43
C PRO A 653 17.92 -20.62 30.95
N ASN A 654 17.12 -19.82 31.66
CA ASN A 654 16.73 -19.84 33.08
C ASN A 654 17.60 -20.59 34.12
N GLY A 655 18.09 -19.80 35.10
CA GLY A 655 17.95 -20.15 36.53
C GLY A 655 19.23 -20.29 37.35
N VAL A 656 19.85 -19.19 37.78
CA VAL A 656 20.67 -19.17 39.01
C VAL A 656 20.49 -17.86 39.79
N ASN A 657 20.09 -18.01 41.04
CA ASN A 657 19.95 -16.98 42.06
C ASN A 657 21.32 -16.62 42.65
N PHE A 658 21.66 -15.34 42.73
CA PHE A 658 22.69 -14.83 43.65
C PHE A 658 22.16 -13.60 44.39
N GLY A 659 22.14 -13.72 45.71
CA GLY A 659 21.54 -12.77 46.63
C GLY A 659 22.43 -11.58 46.99
N ASN A 660 21.75 -10.61 47.62
CA ASN A 660 22.24 -9.60 48.56
C ASN A 660 23.66 -9.06 48.35
N GLY A 661 23.73 -7.85 47.79
CA GLY A 661 24.85 -6.93 47.95
C GLY A 661 24.36 -5.49 47.98
N THR A 662 24.36 -4.88 49.16
CA THR A 662 24.07 -3.47 49.43
C THR A 662 24.96 -2.53 48.60
N MET A 663 24.37 -1.56 47.89
CA MET A 663 25.10 -0.40 47.34
C MET A 663 25.47 0.58 48.45
N PRO A 664 26.70 1.13 48.49
CA PRO A 664 27.00 2.35 49.23
C PRO A 664 26.72 3.60 48.36
N PRO A 665 26.44 4.76 48.97
CA PRO A 665 26.01 5.96 48.26
C PRO A 665 27.21 6.71 47.66
N MET A 666 27.09 7.14 46.40
CA MET A 666 28.00 8.16 45.87
C MET A 666 27.54 9.54 46.33
N ASN A 667 28.30 10.11 47.27
CA ASN A 667 28.27 11.53 47.58
C ASN A 667 28.86 12.34 46.43
N GLY A 668 28.20 13.45 46.12
CA GLY A 668 28.69 14.45 45.18
C GLY A 668 29.74 15.40 45.77
N ASN A 669 30.09 16.30 44.86
CA ASN A 669 30.67 17.64 45.03
C ASN A 669 32.19 17.86 44.97
N GLN A 670 32.54 18.50 43.84
CA GLN A 670 33.14 19.84 43.72
C GLN A 670 34.65 19.98 43.93
N THR A 671 35.32 20.54 42.91
CA THR A 671 35.57 22.00 42.77
C THR A 671 36.26 22.22 41.41
N ALA A 672 36.04 23.32 40.67
CA ALA A 672 35.68 24.68 41.08
C ALA A 672 34.57 25.30 40.22
#